data_AF-A0A956R958-F1
#
_entry.id   AF-A0A956R958-F1
#
_cell.length_a   1.000
_cell.length_b   1.000
_cell.length_c   1.000
_cell.angle_alpha   90.00
_cell.angle_beta   90.00
_cell.angle_gamma   90.00
#
_symmetry.space_group_name_H-M   'P 1'
#
loop_
_entity.id
_entity.type
_entity.pdbx_description
1 polymer ?
#
loop_
_entity_poly.entity_id
_entity_poly.type
_entity_poly.pdbx_seq_one_letter_code
_entity_poly.pdbx_strand_id
1 'polypeptide(L)'
;GRVIRTAIVGKGGEGDSVQSDDAATSTVAYELERWRDEQRPCHVITRVRETHQSALGVGETTRWLTRLTYLGGGGRAVLVKATAAPGPAVALQPDGTPALVDDGTGTLGVQVVHSDPRWIASGRTVVDNKGNPIKQYEPYFSQTDEYEDDPTLVQWGVTPVMHHDPLGRLIRVDMPDGTHTRTSLGPWSQIVWDASDTAQAGQLWYDARYAEDPGVAAQMAPFVDTPTVTRFDPLGRPVCSAEHERVGTSDHLRETTVTLDLGGSTLAVTDAAGRDCMTYAHDMLGQPLWQRSIDAGERWMLATPSGDPVKTWGERLGTALTPITHRAEYDALRRLTHTWLDEGDGGAERLVERLVYGEAHPSVPGAPAEDPLHPDHPNARNLRGRLVAHYDQAGATFVEAFDFEGHPTGSTRRLASSHDTVVDWSALQLADDFDGSSAAAAALLEQEAFSHRLEHDALGRATSITTPDGTVTQPQYDQGGRLVRVEALVQGATPVVVVPHIDYDAHGRRTQVTRSDTGSGATLVTTYTYDPLSLRLTRILTTRQGSDPATLQDLRYTYDPVGSITELRDYAQPDVYYDNTVVSAHQTFIYDSLHRLVQAQGREHVTTLPPAGTDPPLHAHRGDGQQMQLYTELFDYDEVGNLVQLQHSVPGNSAASWTRTYAYDTTGNGGVGSNRLASTTVGTTTIGYAHDAHGNLTQLPHLPAMDWDHADQLRHVDKGGGGEAWFQYDAAGQRVRKVWEHGAYRDERIYLGGLELWRRRDAQTGEVLEERQTVHLADDAGRVCMVETKTIDAGAPVGSPQPRYRYSLDNHLGTAVVEVDEAGAVISYEEYHPYGTTAYRAADSAVDVSPRRYRYTGKEKDEETGLYYHGARYYAAWLARWTAADPSGLVDGVNLYRYVRGSPIVLRDPDGRQAKEPRPGEVSRAERDAAYGKFRARLEALSDVQNNAYHMAPRAHGRVTDQGLLDLREYIDGARARLSKLNSAKDRNSFDDLQRGIEGTVHQLERMADEYRPAAALYERNLRLQQESFERAILGTLTTTLAARQALYKSMGKLDHLTASIKDKKIEAAYTQFVKGVGAYLSYVDPLGVTPALHSIAFSEDLTPGKIGDTAKEWVIKRWAKKLIPNAYGKYKVASMLIKMGDMLYQAYKDRKIIEGLYKKQAAQLEDVGAKSLLYDAMVKKLQAEVYSAEEAVEKMYPTHWTPSTPWPTRPSR
;
A
#
# COMPACT_ATOMS: atom_id res chain seq x y z
N GLY A 1 13.64 -18.38 -23.94
CA GLY A 1 12.95 -19.55 -23.34
C GLY A 1 11.98 -19.07 -22.28
N ARG A 2 10.95 -19.86 -21.96
CA ARG A 2 10.04 -19.55 -20.84
C ARG A 2 10.47 -20.35 -19.61
N VAL A 3 10.32 -19.77 -18.42
CA VAL A 3 10.55 -20.50 -17.17
C VAL A 3 9.39 -21.46 -16.97
N ILE A 4 9.67 -22.77 -16.93
CA ILE A 4 8.67 -23.83 -16.70
C ILE A 4 8.83 -24.52 -15.34
N ARG A 5 10.00 -24.37 -14.71
CA ARG A 5 10.32 -24.92 -13.39
C ARG A 5 11.27 -23.98 -12.67
N THR A 6 11.14 -23.91 -11.35
CA THR A 6 12.14 -23.31 -10.47
C THR A 6 12.41 -24.26 -9.31
N ALA A 7 13.65 -24.29 -8.84
CA ALA A 7 14.02 -25.03 -7.64
C ALA A 7 14.78 -24.10 -6.68
N ILE A 8 14.53 -24.26 -5.39
CA ILE A 8 15.31 -23.72 -4.29
C ILE A 8 16.15 -24.88 -3.77
N VAL A 9 17.47 -24.71 -3.75
CA VAL A 9 18.41 -25.78 -3.45
C VAL A 9 19.38 -25.31 -2.38
N GLY A 10 19.52 -26.11 -1.33
CA GLY A 10 20.54 -25.97 -0.30
C GLY A 10 21.92 -26.45 -0.77
N LYS A 11 22.95 -26.18 0.04
CA LYS A 11 24.34 -26.48 -0.30
C LYS A 11 24.67 -27.97 -0.26
N GLY A 12 24.00 -28.74 0.60
CA GLY A 12 24.15 -30.19 0.75
C GLY A 12 23.23 -31.00 -0.17
N GLY A 13 22.54 -30.35 -1.11
CA GLY A 13 21.50 -30.96 -1.93
C GLY A 13 20.13 -31.00 -1.26
N GLU A 14 19.94 -30.25 -0.17
CA GLU A 14 18.62 -30.01 0.42
C GLU A 14 17.72 -29.20 -0.52
N GLY A 15 16.42 -29.21 -0.27
CA GLY A 15 15.43 -28.47 -1.05
C GLY A 15 14.90 -29.27 -2.23
N ASP A 16 14.95 -28.69 -3.41
CA ASP A 16 14.24 -29.12 -4.62
C ASP A 16 15.18 -29.27 -5.81
N SER A 17 14.70 -29.77 -6.95
CA SER A 17 15.47 -29.80 -8.20
C SER A 17 14.59 -29.59 -9.44
N VAL A 18 15.17 -29.15 -10.55
CA VAL A 18 14.43 -28.91 -11.81
C VAL A 18 14.30 -30.15 -12.71
N GLN A 19 14.69 -31.33 -12.20
CA GLN A 19 14.75 -32.56 -13.00
C GLN A 19 13.37 -33.08 -13.41
N SER A 20 12.36 -32.89 -12.58
CA SER A 20 10.96 -33.23 -12.84
C SER A 20 10.02 -32.17 -12.27
N ASP A 21 8.74 -32.27 -12.60
CA ASP A 21 7.71 -31.39 -12.01
C ASP A 21 7.60 -31.64 -10.49
N ASP A 22 7.58 -32.90 -10.07
CA ASP A 22 7.47 -33.29 -8.64
C ASP A 22 8.71 -32.92 -7.82
N ALA A 23 9.85 -32.74 -8.49
CA ALA A 23 11.09 -32.33 -7.86
C ALA A 23 11.20 -30.81 -7.71
N ALA A 24 10.47 -30.02 -8.50
CA ALA A 24 10.63 -28.57 -8.54
C ALA A 24 9.92 -27.86 -7.38
N THR A 25 10.44 -26.72 -6.92
CA THR A 25 9.74 -25.85 -5.95
C THR A 25 8.47 -25.28 -6.55
N SER A 26 8.56 -24.82 -7.80
CA SER A 26 7.40 -24.35 -8.54
C SER A 26 7.45 -24.80 -10.00
N THR A 27 6.28 -25.00 -10.57
CA THR A 27 6.10 -25.29 -12.01
C THR A 27 5.21 -24.25 -12.65
N VAL A 28 5.50 -23.93 -13.91
CA VAL A 28 4.70 -23.00 -14.71
C VAL A 28 4.37 -23.64 -16.06
N ALA A 29 3.08 -23.83 -16.32
CA ALA A 29 2.58 -24.30 -17.61
C ALA A 29 1.89 -23.13 -18.35
N TYR A 30 2.14 -23.03 -19.65
CA TYR A 30 1.60 -21.95 -20.49
C TYR A 30 0.69 -22.53 -21.56
N GLU A 31 -0.61 -22.30 -21.43
CA GLU A 31 -1.60 -22.75 -22.42
C GLU A 31 -2.00 -21.58 -23.33
N LEU A 32 -1.06 -21.17 -24.17
CA LEU A 32 -1.22 -19.95 -25.00
C LEU A 32 -2.00 -20.16 -26.29
N GLU A 33 -2.17 -21.41 -26.73
CA GLU A 33 -2.86 -21.73 -27.99
C GLU A 33 -4.33 -22.09 -27.77
N ARG A 34 -4.84 -22.09 -26.53
CA ARG A 34 -6.24 -22.44 -26.23
C ARG A 34 -7.24 -21.58 -26.97
N TRP A 35 -6.95 -20.30 -27.17
CA TRP A 35 -7.84 -19.45 -27.96
C TRP A 35 -7.94 -19.94 -29.40
N ARG A 36 -6.82 -20.39 -29.98
CA ARG A 36 -6.79 -20.94 -31.34
C ARG A 36 -7.52 -22.27 -31.40
N ASP A 37 -7.21 -23.17 -30.47
CA ASP A 37 -7.56 -24.59 -30.52
C ASP A 37 -8.94 -24.91 -29.90
N GLU A 38 -9.29 -24.26 -28.79
CA GLU A 38 -10.49 -24.53 -27.99
C GLU A 38 -11.48 -23.36 -27.97
N GLN A 39 -11.13 -22.20 -28.53
CA GLN A 39 -11.88 -20.94 -28.37
C GLN A 39 -12.06 -20.53 -26.90
N ARG A 40 -11.14 -20.94 -26.02
CA ARG A 40 -11.11 -20.59 -24.61
C ARG A 40 -9.99 -19.60 -24.29
N PRO A 41 -10.10 -18.78 -23.23
CA PRO A 41 -9.03 -17.86 -22.86
C PRO A 41 -7.73 -18.61 -22.57
N CYS A 42 -6.63 -18.04 -23.05
CA CYS A 42 -5.29 -18.51 -22.70
C CYS A 42 -5.09 -18.35 -21.20
N HIS A 43 -4.37 -19.26 -20.57
CA HIS A 43 -4.02 -19.12 -19.16
C HIS A 43 -2.59 -19.56 -18.87
N VAL A 44 -2.11 -19.15 -17.70
CA VAL A 44 -0.86 -19.62 -17.12
C VAL A 44 -1.19 -20.35 -15.83
N ILE A 45 -0.76 -21.61 -15.72
CA ILE A 45 -0.90 -22.41 -14.51
C ILE A 45 0.41 -22.33 -13.75
N THR A 46 0.36 -21.85 -12.52
CA THR A 46 1.48 -21.86 -11.59
C THR A 46 1.15 -22.79 -10.43
N ARG A 47 2.06 -23.71 -10.13
CA ARG A 47 1.95 -24.60 -8.96
C ARG A 47 3.15 -24.38 -8.06
N VAL A 48 2.92 -24.29 -6.75
CA VAL A 48 3.98 -24.25 -5.73
C VAL A 48 3.73 -25.36 -4.72
N ARG A 49 4.79 -26.07 -4.36
CA ARG A 49 4.72 -27.18 -3.40
C ARG A 49 4.64 -26.68 -1.97
N GLU A 50 4.03 -27.48 -1.11
CA GLU A 50 3.99 -27.20 0.33
C GLU A 50 5.22 -27.76 1.07
N THR A 51 5.75 -28.89 0.64
CA THR A 51 6.84 -29.60 1.36
C THR A 51 7.98 -29.86 0.41
N HIS A 52 9.18 -29.36 0.70
CA HIS A 52 10.37 -29.53 -0.14
C HIS A 52 10.65 -30.99 -0.49
N GLN A 53 11.24 -31.23 -1.66
CA GLN A 53 11.55 -32.58 -2.15
C GLN A 53 12.40 -33.36 -1.15
N SER A 54 13.42 -32.70 -0.59
CA SER A 54 14.34 -33.31 0.38
C SER A 54 13.68 -33.70 1.70
N ALA A 55 12.50 -33.13 2.02
CA ALA A 55 11.76 -33.44 3.24
C ALA A 55 10.72 -34.56 3.05
N LEU A 56 10.53 -35.05 1.81
CA LEU A 56 9.63 -36.16 1.51
C LEU A 56 10.35 -37.51 1.62
N GLY A 57 9.68 -38.49 2.22
CA GLY A 57 10.09 -39.90 2.18
C GLY A 57 9.98 -40.52 0.78
N VAL A 58 10.57 -41.71 0.61
CA VAL A 58 10.52 -42.44 -0.67
C VAL A 58 9.07 -42.80 -1.01
N GLY A 59 8.56 -42.25 -2.10
CA GLY A 59 7.18 -42.47 -2.57
C GLY A 59 6.15 -41.51 -1.97
N GLU A 60 6.55 -40.60 -1.09
CA GLU A 60 5.67 -39.53 -0.60
C GLU A 60 5.53 -38.42 -1.64
N THR A 61 4.36 -37.77 -1.67
CA THR A 61 4.04 -36.67 -2.56
C THR A 61 3.64 -35.45 -1.76
N THR A 62 4.02 -34.27 -2.21
CA THR A 62 3.60 -33.00 -1.60
C THR A 62 2.23 -32.55 -2.14
N ARG A 63 1.50 -31.77 -1.34
CA ARG A 63 0.36 -30.99 -1.84
C ARG A 63 0.87 -29.79 -2.64
N TRP A 64 0.09 -29.38 -3.63
CA TRP A 64 0.39 -28.25 -4.49
C TRP A 64 -0.68 -27.18 -4.39
N LEU A 65 -0.26 -25.94 -4.13
CA LEU A 65 -1.11 -24.77 -4.31
C LEU A 65 -1.09 -24.41 -5.78
N THR A 66 -2.27 -24.42 -6.41
CA THR A 66 -2.40 -24.19 -7.85
C THR A 66 -3.12 -22.87 -8.11
N ARG A 67 -2.56 -22.08 -9.02
CA ARG A 67 -3.12 -20.81 -9.47
C ARG A 67 -3.17 -20.77 -10.99
N LEU A 68 -4.35 -20.54 -11.56
CA LEU A 68 -4.58 -20.31 -12.97
C LEU A 68 -4.85 -18.82 -13.19
N THR A 69 -4.06 -18.19 -14.06
CA THR A 69 -4.25 -16.80 -14.45
C THR A 69 -4.74 -16.76 -15.89
N TYR A 70 -6.01 -16.44 -16.07
CA TYR A 70 -6.65 -16.32 -17.39
C TYR A 70 -6.35 -14.96 -18.00
N LEU A 71 -5.94 -14.95 -19.26
CA LEU A 71 -5.54 -13.76 -20.00
C LEU A 71 -6.61 -13.37 -21.01
N GLY A 72 -6.98 -12.09 -21.03
CA GLY A 72 -7.81 -11.51 -22.09
C GLY A 72 -7.01 -11.21 -23.35
N GLY A 73 -7.69 -10.79 -24.42
CA GLY A 73 -7.06 -10.46 -25.72
C GLY A 73 -6.02 -9.33 -25.68
N GLY A 74 -6.00 -8.52 -24.62
CA GLY A 74 -4.98 -7.50 -24.36
C GLY A 74 -3.77 -7.98 -23.56
N GLY A 75 -3.69 -9.28 -23.24
CA GLY A 75 -2.62 -9.88 -22.42
C GLY A 75 -2.76 -9.65 -20.92
N ARG A 76 -3.82 -8.98 -20.46
CA ARG A 76 -4.09 -8.73 -19.03
C ARG A 76 -4.83 -9.90 -18.40
N ALA A 77 -4.58 -10.13 -17.12
CA ALA A 77 -5.38 -11.06 -16.32
C ALA A 77 -6.85 -10.60 -16.28
N VAL A 78 -7.78 -11.50 -16.64
CA VAL A 78 -9.24 -11.24 -16.63
C VAL A 78 -9.97 -12.04 -15.55
N LEU A 79 -9.34 -13.11 -15.07
CA LEU A 79 -9.81 -13.96 -13.99
C LEU A 79 -8.61 -14.74 -13.42
N VAL A 80 -8.58 -14.92 -12.11
CA VAL A 80 -7.62 -15.79 -11.43
C VAL A 80 -8.40 -16.86 -10.69
N LYS A 81 -8.05 -18.12 -10.89
CA LYS A 81 -8.55 -19.25 -10.08
C LYS A 81 -7.43 -19.79 -9.21
N ALA A 82 -7.68 -19.96 -7.92
CA ALA A 82 -6.74 -20.56 -6.97
C ALA A 82 -7.41 -21.71 -6.22
N THR A 83 -6.67 -22.77 -5.91
CA THR A 83 -7.20 -23.88 -5.10
C THR A 83 -7.68 -23.39 -3.75
N ALA A 84 -8.77 -23.96 -3.25
CA ALA A 84 -9.33 -23.69 -1.93
C ALA A 84 -9.64 -25.01 -1.22
N ALA A 85 -9.76 -24.98 0.11
CA ALA A 85 -10.25 -26.15 0.85
C ALA A 85 -11.58 -26.66 0.27
N PRO A 86 -11.90 -27.95 0.32
CA PRO A 86 -13.23 -28.46 0.00
C PRO A 86 -14.34 -27.72 0.75
N GLY A 87 -15.50 -27.58 0.12
CA GLY A 87 -16.61 -26.89 0.77
C GLY A 87 -17.70 -26.41 -0.19
N PRO A 88 -18.64 -25.58 0.28
CA PRO A 88 -19.72 -25.05 -0.55
C PRO A 88 -19.17 -24.23 -1.73
N ALA A 89 -19.65 -24.52 -2.94
CA ALA A 89 -19.41 -23.78 -4.17
C ALA A 89 -20.66 -23.80 -5.06
N VAL A 90 -20.76 -22.86 -6.00
CA VAL A 90 -21.87 -22.79 -6.95
C VAL A 90 -21.94 -24.07 -7.79
N ALA A 91 -23.07 -24.75 -7.79
CA ALA A 91 -23.28 -25.93 -8.61
C ALA A 91 -23.38 -25.53 -10.09
N LEU A 92 -22.68 -26.27 -10.96
CA LEU A 92 -22.63 -26.01 -12.39
C LEU A 92 -23.38 -27.08 -13.19
N GLN A 93 -24.06 -26.64 -14.24
CA GLN A 93 -24.58 -27.50 -15.29
C GLN A 93 -23.43 -27.98 -16.21
N PRO A 94 -23.64 -29.02 -17.04
CA PRO A 94 -22.60 -29.54 -17.94
C PRO A 94 -22.06 -28.52 -18.95
N ASP A 95 -22.79 -27.44 -19.22
CA ASP A 95 -22.38 -26.34 -20.09
C ASP A 95 -21.58 -25.24 -19.36
N GLY A 96 -21.35 -25.37 -18.05
CA GLY A 96 -20.61 -24.41 -17.22
C GLY A 96 -21.47 -23.27 -16.65
N THR A 97 -22.77 -23.26 -16.93
CA THR A 97 -23.70 -22.28 -16.35
C THR A 97 -24.11 -22.69 -14.92
N PRO A 98 -24.47 -21.75 -14.03
CA PRO A 98 -24.93 -22.11 -12.70
C PRO A 98 -26.25 -22.88 -12.75
N ALA A 99 -26.35 -23.92 -11.92
CA ALA A 99 -27.63 -24.57 -11.66
C ALA A 99 -28.50 -23.62 -10.82
N LEU A 100 -29.69 -23.32 -11.31
CA LEU A 100 -30.63 -22.43 -10.65
C LEU A 100 -31.69 -23.23 -9.90
N VAL A 101 -32.05 -22.78 -8.70
CA VAL A 101 -33.11 -23.35 -7.86
C VAL A 101 -34.09 -22.24 -7.52
N ASP A 102 -35.38 -22.52 -7.64
CA ASP A 102 -36.42 -21.64 -7.12
C ASP A 102 -36.36 -21.68 -5.58
N ASP A 103 -36.07 -20.53 -4.97
CA ASP A 103 -35.98 -20.40 -3.50
C ASP A 103 -37.36 -20.33 -2.83
N GLY A 104 -38.45 -20.49 -3.60
CA GLY A 104 -39.82 -20.41 -3.12
C GLY A 104 -40.35 -18.97 -3.02
N THR A 105 -39.55 -17.96 -3.38
CA THR A 105 -39.93 -16.55 -3.44
C THR A 105 -40.25 -16.07 -4.86
N GLY A 106 -40.13 -16.96 -5.87
CA GLY A 106 -40.26 -16.61 -7.28
C GLY A 106 -38.98 -16.01 -7.88
N THR A 107 -37.86 -16.06 -7.15
CA THR A 107 -36.52 -15.68 -7.62
C THR A 107 -35.66 -16.94 -7.77
N LEU A 108 -34.97 -17.08 -8.91
CA LEU A 108 -34.04 -18.19 -9.14
C LEU A 108 -32.73 -17.90 -8.42
N GLY A 109 -32.47 -18.61 -7.32
CA GLY A 109 -31.20 -18.61 -6.61
C GLY A 109 -30.20 -19.58 -7.24
N VAL A 110 -28.92 -19.40 -6.96
CA VAL A 110 -27.88 -20.31 -7.42
C VAL A 110 -27.78 -21.50 -6.45
N GLN A 111 -27.85 -22.72 -6.98
CA GLN A 111 -27.65 -23.92 -6.18
C GLN A 111 -26.22 -23.96 -5.66
N VAL A 112 -26.04 -24.28 -4.38
CA VAL A 112 -24.72 -24.50 -3.78
C VAL A 112 -24.59 -25.97 -3.42
N VAL A 113 -23.46 -26.57 -3.76
CA VAL A 113 -23.14 -27.96 -3.44
C VAL A 113 -21.74 -28.05 -2.84
N HIS A 114 -21.47 -29.12 -2.11
CA HIS A 114 -20.12 -29.40 -1.63
C HIS A 114 -19.23 -29.79 -2.82
N SER A 115 -18.07 -29.13 -2.95
CA SER A 115 -17.12 -29.35 -4.04
C SER A 115 -15.75 -29.74 -3.51
N ASP A 116 -15.18 -30.75 -4.13
CA ASP A 116 -13.80 -31.20 -3.97
C ASP A 116 -13.31 -31.75 -5.32
N PRO A 117 -12.44 -31.03 -6.07
CA PRO A 117 -11.77 -29.79 -5.67
C PRO A 117 -12.71 -28.58 -5.61
N ARG A 118 -12.30 -27.53 -4.89
CA ARG A 118 -12.94 -26.20 -4.86
C ARG A 118 -11.93 -25.12 -5.26
N TRP A 119 -12.41 -24.10 -5.95
CA TRP A 119 -11.58 -22.99 -6.45
C TRP A 119 -12.13 -21.65 -5.98
N ILE A 120 -11.24 -20.71 -5.65
CA ILE A 120 -11.58 -19.29 -5.49
C ILE A 120 -11.32 -18.60 -6.82
N ALA A 121 -12.37 -18.08 -7.42
CA ALA A 121 -12.32 -17.25 -8.60
C ALA A 121 -12.28 -15.77 -8.16
N SER A 122 -11.30 -15.00 -8.64
CA SER A 122 -11.08 -13.62 -8.20
C SER A 122 -10.49 -12.74 -9.31
N GLY A 123 -10.48 -11.42 -9.07
CA GLY A 123 -9.82 -10.45 -9.96
C GLY A 123 -10.61 -10.13 -11.24
N ARG A 124 -11.90 -10.48 -11.28
CA ARG A 124 -12.74 -10.18 -12.44
C ARG A 124 -13.00 -8.69 -12.54
N THR A 125 -12.32 -8.07 -13.49
CA THR A 125 -12.43 -6.63 -13.78
C THR A 125 -13.01 -6.43 -15.18
N VAL A 126 -14.05 -5.61 -15.29
CA VAL A 126 -14.54 -5.11 -16.57
C VAL A 126 -13.81 -3.81 -16.84
N VAL A 127 -13.17 -3.72 -18.01
CA VAL A 127 -12.42 -2.53 -18.44
C VAL A 127 -13.07 -1.88 -19.66
N ASP A 128 -12.85 -0.59 -19.85
CA ASP A 128 -13.17 0.10 -21.10
C ASP A 128 -12.13 -0.22 -22.22
N ASN A 129 -12.34 0.32 -23.42
CA ASN A 129 -11.42 0.13 -24.55
C ASN A 129 -10.05 0.80 -24.37
N LYS A 130 -9.86 1.64 -23.33
CA LYS A 130 -8.58 2.22 -22.95
C LYS A 130 -7.88 1.38 -21.87
N GLY A 131 -8.56 0.35 -21.35
CA GLY A 131 -8.07 -0.49 -20.27
C GLY A 131 -8.29 0.10 -18.88
N ASN A 132 -9.14 1.12 -18.72
CA ASN A 132 -9.52 1.63 -17.41
C ASN A 132 -10.55 0.69 -16.77
N PRO A 133 -10.40 0.28 -15.50
CA PRO A 133 -11.42 -0.47 -14.77
C PRO A 133 -12.75 0.30 -14.70
N ILE A 134 -13.87 -0.35 -14.98
CA ILE A 134 -15.22 0.20 -14.87
C ILE A 134 -16.02 -0.53 -13.79
N LYS A 135 -15.80 -1.83 -13.63
CA LYS A 135 -16.37 -2.66 -12.57
C LYS A 135 -15.33 -3.65 -12.08
N GLN A 136 -15.33 -3.92 -10.78
CA GLN A 136 -14.52 -4.96 -10.14
C GLN A 136 -15.44 -5.84 -9.30
N TYR A 137 -15.57 -7.09 -9.69
CA TYR A 137 -16.51 -8.02 -9.06
C TYR A 137 -15.86 -8.79 -7.93
N GLU A 138 -16.70 -9.17 -6.98
CA GLU A 138 -16.28 -9.91 -5.80
C GLU A 138 -15.81 -11.33 -6.14
N PRO A 139 -14.86 -11.87 -5.36
CA PRO A 139 -14.47 -13.26 -5.48
C PRO A 139 -15.63 -14.22 -5.12
N TYR A 140 -15.60 -15.42 -5.68
CA TYR A 140 -16.58 -16.48 -5.42
C TYR A 140 -15.93 -17.86 -5.43
N PHE A 141 -16.63 -18.85 -4.86
CA PHE A 141 -16.23 -20.26 -4.90
C PHE A 141 -16.82 -20.97 -6.13
N SER A 142 -15.98 -21.69 -6.88
CA SER A 142 -16.32 -22.46 -8.08
C SER A 142 -15.94 -23.94 -7.92
N GLN A 143 -16.65 -24.81 -8.62
CA GLN A 143 -16.38 -26.26 -8.68
C GLN A 143 -15.29 -26.64 -9.69
N THR A 144 -14.97 -25.75 -10.62
CA THR A 144 -14.06 -26.05 -11.73
C THR A 144 -12.90 -25.06 -11.74
N ASP A 145 -11.75 -25.51 -12.22
CA ASP A 145 -10.59 -24.70 -12.53
C ASP A 145 -10.74 -23.94 -13.85
N GLU A 146 -11.70 -24.32 -14.69
CA GLU A 146 -11.89 -23.81 -16.05
C GLU A 146 -12.45 -22.38 -16.09
N TYR A 147 -12.27 -21.65 -17.20
CA TYR A 147 -12.85 -20.31 -17.35
C TYR A 147 -14.38 -20.38 -17.44
N GLU A 148 -15.05 -19.69 -16.53
CA GLU A 148 -16.50 -19.42 -16.59
C GLU A 148 -16.71 -18.06 -17.26
N ASP A 149 -17.64 -17.96 -18.21
CA ASP A 149 -18.02 -16.71 -18.87
C ASP A 149 -19.43 -16.24 -18.50
N ASP A 150 -20.21 -17.10 -17.83
CA ASP A 150 -21.57 -16.80 -17.39
C ASP A 150 -21.58 -15.59 -16.44
N PRO A 151 -22.33 -14.52 -16.77
CA PRO A 151 -22.42 -13.33 -15.94
C PRO A 151 -22.83 -13.62 -14.50
N THR A 152 -23.71 -14.59 -14.25
CA THR A 152 -24.15 -14.96 -12.90
C THR A 152 -22.99 -15.40 -12.02
N LEU A 153 -21.94 -16.00 -12.60
CA LEU A 153 -20.73 -16.44 -11.90
C LEU A 153 -19.65 -15.35 -11.89
N VAL A 154 -19.27 -14.82 -13.06
CA VAL A 154 -18.14 -13.87 -13.12
C VAL A 154 -18.51 -12.46 -12.70
N GLN A 155 -19.79 -12.12 -12.68
CA GLN A 155 -20.30 -10.85 -12.17
C GLN A 155 -20.97 -11.05 -10.80
N TRP A 156 -20.44 -11.99 -10.01
CA TRP A 156 -20.97 -12.37 -8.70
C TRP A 156 -20.90 -11.23 -7.68
N GLY A 157 -21.90 -11.24 -6.79
CA GLY A 157 -21.99 -10.32 -5.67
C GLY A 157 -22.27 -8.90 -6.13
N VAL A 158 -21.59 -7.96 -5.49
CA VAL A 158 -21.73 -6.54 -5.75
C VAL A 158 -20.51 -5.99 -6.47
N THR A 159 -20.60 -4.79 -7.02
CA THR A 159 -19.44 -4.16 -7.65
C THR A 159 -19.54 -2.64 -7.62
N PRO A 160 -18.44 -1.93 -7.28
CA PRO A 160 -18.39 -0.50 -7.49
C PRO A 160 -18.34 -0.16 -8.98
N VAL A 161 -19.01 0.92 -9.38
CA VAL A 161 -18.96 1.46 -10.75
C VAL A 161 -18.01 2.65 -10.80
N MET A 162 -16.95 2.53 -11.59
CA MET A 162 -15.87 3.51 -11.68
C MET A 162 -16.01 4.37 -12.93
N HIS A 163 -16.02 5.69 -12.74
CA HIS A 163 -16.15 6.67 -13.81
C HIS A 163 -14.84 7.40 -14.04
N HIS A 164 -14.42 7.46 -15.31
CA HIS A 164 -13.17 8.07 -15.73
C HIS A 164 -13.43 9.28 -16.62
N ASP A 165 -12.57 10.28 -16.51
CA ASP A 165 -12.56 11.41 -17.44
C ASP A 165 -11.91 11.03 -18.79
N PRO A 166 -11.92 11.92 -19.80
CA PRO A 166 -11.29 11.64 -21.10
C PRO A 166 -9.78 11.33 -21.03
N LEU A 167 -9.09 11.79 -19.99
CA LEU A 167 -7.67 11.55 -19.73
C LEU A 167 -7.41 10.22 -19.00
N GLY A 168 -8.46 9.51 -18.59
CA GLY A 168 -8.35 8.22 -17.89
C GLY A 168 -8.14 8.36 -16.38
N ARG A 169 -8.47 9.51 -15.79
CA ARG A 169 -8.37 9.74 -14.34
C ARG A 169 -9.70 9.35 -13.70
N LEU A 170 -9.65 8.63 -12.58
CA LEU A 170 -10.83 8.25 -11.80
C LEU A 170 -11.45 9.50 -11.15
N ILE A 171 -12.73 9.77 -11.42
CA ILE A 171 -13.42 10.98 -10.96
C ILE A 171 -14.66 10.69 -10.11
N ARG A 172 -15.16 9.45 -10.11
CA ARG A 172 -16.29 9.02 -9.29
C ARG A 172 -16.32 7.51 -9.15
N VAL A 173 -16.70 7.02 -7.97
CA VAL A 173 -16.96 5.60 -7.70
C VAL A 173 -18.34 5.48 -7.06
N ASP A 174 -19.27 4.85 -7.75
CA ASP A 174 -20.58 4.50 -7.18
C ASP A 174 -20.48 3.16 -6.46
N MET A 175 -20.81 3.16 -5.17
CA MET A 175 -20.79 1.97 -4.35
C MET A 175 -22.10 1.17 -4.48
N PRO A 176 -22.09 -0.13 -4.19
CA PRO A 176 -23.29 -0.98 -4.32
C PRO A 176 -24.47 -0.58 -3.43
N ASP A 177 -24.20 0.10 -2.32
CA ASP A 177 -25.21 0.63 -1.39
C ASP A 177 -25.80 1.97 -1.86
N GLY A 178 -25.46 2.43 -3.06
CA GLY A 178 -25.94 3.67 -3.66
C GLY A 178 -25.20 4.93 -3.20
N THR A 179 -24.26 4.82 -2.25
CA THR A 179 -23.34 5.92 -1.91
C THR A 179 -22.31 6.11 -3.01
N HIS A 180 -21.57 7.22 -3.03
CA HIS A 180 -20.49 7.39 -4.00
C HIS A 180 -19.37 8.28 -3.48
N THR A 181 -18.17 8.11 -4.02
CA THR A 181 -17.07 9.08 -3.85
C THR A 181 -16.91 9.88 -5.13
N ARG A 182 -16.37 11.09 -5.01
CA ARG A 182 -16.16 11.98 -6.16
C ARG A 182 -14.80 12.67 -6.06
N THR A 183 -14.17 12.89 -7.21
CA THR A 183 -12.93 13.65 -7.30
C THR A 183 -13.03 14.65 -8.45
N SER A 184 -12.68 15.90 -8.15
CA SER A 184 -12.56 16.99 -9.13
C SER A 184 -11.09 17.38 -9.27
N LEU A 185 -10.62 17.46 -10.51
CA LEU A 185 -9.20 17.71 -10.83
C LEU A 185 -9.09 18.99 -11.66
N GLY A 186 -8.59 20.05 -11.04
CA GLY A 186 -8.21 21.30 -11.70
C GLY A 186 -6.71 21.38 -11.99
N PRO A 187 -6.23 22.44 -12.67
CA PRO A 187 -4.79 22.62 -12.92
C PRO A 187 -3.97 22.87 -11.64
N TRP A 188 -4.61 23.42 -10.60
CA TRP A 188 -3.96 23.90 -9.37
C TRP A 188 -4.52 23.27 -8.10
N SER A 189 -5.55 22.43 -8.22
CA SER A 189 -6.19 21.80 -7.08
C SER A 189 -6.84 20.47 -7.44
N GLN A 190 -6.94 19.61 -6.43
CA GLN A 190 -7.73 18.40 -6.41
C GLN A 190 -8.70 18.49 -5.24
N ILE A 191 -9.96 18.17 -5.48
CA ILE A 191 -11.01 18.16 -4.46
C ILE A 191 -11.58 16.75 -4.41
N VAL A 192 -11.64 16.16 -3.23
CA VAL A 192 -12.11 14.79 -3.00
C VAL A 192 -13.27 14.83 -2.02
N TRP A 193 -14.40 14.28 -2.45
CA TRP A 193 -15.58 14.04 -1.61
C TRP A 193 -15.65 12.56 -1.30
N ASP A 194 -15.78 12.23 -0.02
CA ASP A 194 -16.02 10.87 0.45
C ASP A 194 -17.51 10.49 0.34
N ALA A 195 -17.88 9.32 0.89
CA ALA A 195 -19.24 8.82 0.84
C ALA A 195 -20.21 9.59 1.75
N SER A 196 -19.74 10.17 2.85
CA SER A 196 -20.55 10.98 3.77
C SER A 196 -20.80 12.38 3.18
N ASP A 197 -19.80 12.94 2.51
CA ASP A 197 -19.90 14.22 1.81
C ASP A 197 -21.00 14.27 0.75
N THR A 198 -21.26 13.13 0.10
CA THR A 198 -22.21 13.01 -1.01
C THR A 198 -23.48 12.23 -0.64
N ALA A 199 -23.64 11.86 0.64
CA ALA A 199 -24.80 11.14 1.13
C ALA A 199 -26.06 12.02 1.06
N GLN A 200 -27.08 11.58 0.32
CA GLN A 200 -28.30 12.36 0.12
C GLN A 200 -29.52 11.48 -0.15
N ALA A 201 -30.71 12.06 0.03
CA ALA A 201 -31.99 11.42 -0.28
C ALA A 201 -32.06 10.90 -1.73
N GLY A 202 -32.65 9.72 -1.91
CA GLY A 202 -32.71 8.99 -3.18
C GLY A 202 -31.58 7.98 -3.37
N GLN A 203 -30.62 7.89 -2.45
CA GLN A 203 -29.61 6.83 -2.40
C GLN A 203 -30.10 5.69 -1.50
N LEU A 204 -29.86 4.43 -1.89
CA LEU A 204 -30.37 3.25 -1.18
C LEU A 204 -29.95 3.25 0.31
N TRP A 205 -28.67 3.50 0.60
CA TRP A 205 -28.16 3.57 1.96
C TRP A 205 -28.85 4.67 2.79
N TYR A 206 -29.03 5.85 2.21
CA TYR A 206 -29.62 7.02 2.88
C TYR A 206 -31.10 6.77 3.16
N ASP A 207 -31.84 6.35 2.14
CA ASP A 207 -33.29 6.15 2.26
C ASP A 207 -33.62 5.04 3.26
N ALA A 208 -32.82 3.96 3.29
CA ALA A 208 -33.00 2.84 4.23
C ALA A 208 -32.81 3.23 5.70
N ARG A 209 -32.14 4.35 6.00
CA ARG A 209 -31.80 4.78 7.36
C ARG A 209 -32.48 6.06 7.80
N TYR A 210 -32.75 6.97 6.87
CA TYR A 210 -33.12 8.36 7.17
C TYR A 210 -34.45 8.80 6.55
N ALA A 211 -35.04 8.02 5.62
CA ALA A 211 -36.28 8.44 4.95
C ALA A 211 -37.50 8.55 5.89
N GLU A 212 -37.48 7.85 7.03
CA GLU A 212 -38.62 7.76 7.95
C GLU A 212 -38.45 8.57 9.25
N ASP A 213 -37.24 9.09 9.55
CA ASP A 213 -36.96 9.85 10.79
C ASP A 213 -36.13 11.14 10.52
N PRO A 214 -36.77 12.33 10.59
CA PRO A 214 -36.09 13.62 10.42
C PRO A 214 -34.97 13.88 11.45
N GLY A 215 -35.04 13.29 12.64
CA GLY A 215 -34.05 13.46 13.70
C GLY A 215 -32.75 12.70 13.41
N VAL A 216 -32.86 11.54 12.77
CA VAL A 216 -31.69 10.76 12.31
C VAL A 216 -31.06 11.50 11.13
N ALA A 217 -31.85 12.06 10.20
CA ALA A 217 -31.34 12.77 9.01
C ALA A 217 -30.48 14.00 9.36
N ALA A 218 -30.79 14.66 10.49
CA ALA A 218 -30.01 15.77 11.01
C ALA A 218 -28.57 15.39 11.39
N GLN A 219 -28.29 14.11 11.69
CA GLN A 219 -26.94 13.63 12.02
C GLN A 219 -25.99 13.62 10.81
N MET A 220 -26.53 13.59 9.58
CA MET A 220 -25.72 13.65 8.35
C MET A 220 -25.40 15.08 7.91
N ALA A 221 -26.14 16.07 8.41
CA ALA A 221 -26.00 17.47 7.99
C ALA A 221 -24.56 18.03 8.15
N PRO A 222 -23.78 17.68 9.19
CA PRO A 222 -22.41 18.16 9.33
C PRO A 222 -21.48 17.74 8.19
N PHE A 223 -21.72 16.60 7.54
CA PHE A 223 -20.83 16.02 6.53
C PHE A 223 -21.10 16.51 5.11
N VAL A 224 -22.31 16.99 4.82
CA VAL A 224 -22.69 17.29 3.43
C VAL A 224 -21.75 18.35 2.83
N ASP A 225 -21.09 18.05 1.71
CA ASP A 225 -20.16 18.95 1.05
C ASP A 225 -19.04 19.47 1.99
N THR A 226 -18.32 18.57 2.66
CA THR A 226 -17.09 18.85 3.42
C THR A 226 -15.84 18.19 2.81
N PRO A 227 -15.54 18.44 1.51
CA PRO A 227 -14.48 17.73 0.83
C PRO A 227 -13.09 18.09 1.35
N THR A 228 -12.14 17.18 1.12
CA THR A 228 -10.71 17.47 1.25
C THR A 228 -10.20 18.17 -0.01
N VAL A 229 -9.43 19.25 0.16
CA VAL A 229 -8.85 20.04 -0.94
C VAL A 229 -7.32 19.99 -0.89
N THR A 230 -6.70 19.46 -1.93
CA THR A 230 -5.25 19.55 -2.15
C THR A 230 -4.94 20.65 -3.17
N ARG A 231 -3.95 21.51 -2.90
CA ARG A 231 -3.48 22.56 -3.81
C ARG A 231 -2.05 22.26 -4.26
N PHE A 232 -1.77 22.56 -5.54
CA PHE A 232 -0.50 22.27 -6.18
C PHE A 232 0.24 23.55 -6.58
N ASP A 233 1.57 23.45 -6.60
CA ASP A 233 2.43 24.48 -7.18
C ASP A 233 2.52 24.35 -8.73
N PRO A 234 3.25 25.26 -9.43
CA PRO A 234 3.44 25.18 -10.89
C PRO A 234 4.14 23.94 -11.44
N LEU A 235 4.75 23.12 -10.57
CA LEU A 235 5.37 21.85 -10.94
C LEU A 235 4.45 20.66 -10.62
N GLY A 236 3.23 20.90 -10.14
CA GLY A 236 2.27 19.87 -9.77
C GLY A 236 2.57 19.20 -8.43
N ARG A 237 3.41 19.81 -7.59
CA ARG A 237 3.76 19.29 -6.26
C ARG A 237 2.71 19.75 -5.24
N PRO A 238 2.21 18.88 -4.35
CA PRO A 238 1.25 19.29 -3.32
C PRO A 238 1.93 20.22 -2.32
N VAL A 239 1.34 21.39 -2.08
CA VAL A 239 1.87 22.42 -1.16
C VAL A 239 0.89 22.82 -0.07
N CYS A 240 -0.37 22.42 -0.18
CA CYS A 240 -1.38 22.63 0.84
C CYS A 240 -2.42 21.50 0.77
N SER A 241 -2.77 20.95 1.91
CA SER A 241 -3.93 20.09 2.10
C SER A 241 -4.88 20.78 3.08
N ALA A 242 -6.15 20.92 2.72
CA ALA A 242 -7.16 21.55 3.54
C ALA A 242 -8.29 20.56 3.79
N GLU A 243 -8.58 20.30 5.05
CA GLU A 243 -9.74 19.50 5.49
C GLU A 243 -10.88 20.47 5.85
N HIS A 244 -12.12 20.13 5.47
CA HIS A 244 -13.28 20.99 5.69
C HIS A 244 -14.01 20.57 6.97
N GLU A 245 -13.90 21.39 8.00
CA GLU A 245 -14.60 21.22 9.27
C GLU A 245 -15.86 22.07 9.31
N ARG A 246 -17.02 21.47 9.61
CA ARG A 246 -18.26 22.20 9.86
C ARG A 246 -18.60 22.20 11.35
N VAL A 247 -18.68 23.40 11.93
CA VAL A 247 -19.06 23.60 13.33
C VAL A 247 -20.35 24.41 13.38
N GLY A 248 -21.46 23.73 13.68
CA GLY A 248 -22.79 24.32 13.63
C GLY A 248 -23.16 24.75 12.21
N THR A 249 -23.18 26.07 11.96
CA THR A 249 -23.45 26.65 10.62
C THR A 249 -22.23 27.30 9.98
N SER A 250 -21.07 27.21 10.64
CA SER A 250 -19.81 27.80 10.18
C SER A 250 -18.93 26.74 9.54
N ASP A 251 -18.36 27.07 8.38
CA ASP A 251 -17.38 26.26 7.68
C ASP A 251 -15.96 26.77 7.97
N HIS A 252 -15.05 25.86 8.33
CA HIS A 252 -13.65 26.13 8.62
C HIS A 252 -12.76 25.23 7.75
N LEU A 253 -11.79 25.81 7.05
CA LEU A 253 -10.78 25.03 6.32
C LEU A 253 -9.53 24.88 7.19
N ARG A 254 -9.23 23.65 7.59
CA ARG A 254 -8.04 23.30 8.38
C ARG A 254 -6.89 23.02 7.42
N GLU A 255 -6.10 24.06 7.14
CA GLU A 255 -5.02 23.99 6.15
C GLU A 255 -3.70 23.51 6.78
N THR A 256 -3.11 22.45 6.23
CA THR A 256 -1.71 22.10 6.44
C THR A 256 -0.92 22.48 5.20
N THR A 257 0.09 23.33 5.34
CA THR A 257 0.90 23.81 4.21
C THR A 257 2.32 23.26 4.28
N VAL A 258 2.89 22.99 3.10
CA VAL A 258 4.25 22.47 2.96
C VAL A 258 5.06 23.47 2.14
N THR A 259 6.13 23.98 2.74
CA THR A 259 7.11 24.81 2.04
C THR A 259 8.17 23.90 1.44
N LEU A 260 8.39 24.00 0.13
CA LEU A 260 9.37 23.20 -0.62
C LEU A 260 10.53 24.07 -1.11
N ASP A 261 11.71 23.49 -1.24
CA ASP A 261 12.81 24.09 -1.97
C ASP A 261 12.63 23.97 -3.50
N LEU A 262 13.62 24.47 -4.26
CA LEU A 262 13.63 24.36 -5.73
C LEU A 262 13.75 22.91 -6.23
N GLY A 263 14.36 22.02 -5.45
CA GLY A 263 14.50 20.59 -5.76
C GLY A 263 13.25 19.76 -5.43
N GLY A 264 12.35 20.29 -4.60
CA GLY A 264 11.17 19.59 -4.08
C GLY A 264 11.34 18.96 -2.70
N SER A 265 12.46 19.23 -2.02
CA SER A 265 12.64 18.82 -0.62
C SER A 265 11.80 19.71 0.28
N THR A 266 11.20 19.11 1.30
CA THR A 266 10.42 19.86 2.31
C THR A 266 11.33 20.72 3.17
N LEU A 267 10.97 21.98 3.40
CA LEU A 267 11.68 22.90 4.29
C LEU A 267 10.90 23.14 5.59
N ALA A 268 9.57 23.24 5.48
CA ALA A 268 8.69 23.41 6.62
C ALA A 268 7.33 22.79 6.34
N VAL A 269 6.68 22.29 7.40
CA VAL A 269 5.27 21.92 7.43
C VAL A 269 4.61 22.81 8.47
N THR A 270 3.59 23.56 8.05
CA THR A 270 2.83 24.48 8.89
C THR A 270 1.44 23.88 9.12
N ASP A 271 1.03 23.79 10.38
CA ASP A 271 -0.27 23.25 10.78
C ASP A 271 -1.42 24.26 10.60
N ALA A 272 -2.65 23.83 10.88
CA ALA A 272 -3.85 24.65 10.77
C ALA A 272 -3.90 25.83 11.77
N ALA A 273 -3.06 25.81 12.80
CA ALA A 273 -2.87 26.92 13.74
C ALA A 273 -1.82 27.94 13.25
N GLY A 274 -1.26 27.74 12.05
CA GLY A 274 -0.24 28.61 11.47
C GLY A 274 1.14 28.46 12.11
N ARG A 275 1.41 27.31 12.77
CA ARG A 275 2.70 27.02 13.42
C ARG A 275 3.52 26.10 12.52
N ASP A 276 4.80 26.40 12.33
CA ASP A 276 5.74 25.50 11.65
C ASP A 276 6.04 24.29 12.56
N CYS A 277 5.18 23.27 12.50
CA CYS A 277 5.23 22.12 13.38
C CYS A 277 6.44 21.21 13.11
N MET A 278 6.99 21.28 11.89
CA MET A 278 8.20 20.58 11.51
C MET A 278 9.00 21.42 10.51
N THR A 279 10.31 21.52 10.73
CA THR A 279 11.24 22.22 9.84
C THR A 279 12.44 21.34 9.53
N TYR A 280 13.01 21.51 8.35
CA TYR A 280 14.08 20.66 7.83
C TYR A 280 15.17 21.45 7.13
N ALA A 281 16.39 20.93 7.18
CA ALA A 281 17.46 21.29 6.27
C ALA A 281 17.99 20.03 5.60
N HIS A 282 18.20 20.12 4.29
CA HIS A 282 18.64 19.01 3.46
C HIS A 282 20.02 19.29 2.86
N ASP A 283 20.73 18.23 2.49
CA ASP A 283 21.89 18.34 1.62
C ASP A 283 21.47 18.55 0.15
N MET A 284 22.44 18.67 -0.76
CA MET A 284 22.18 18.87 -2.19
C MET A 284 21.56 17.66 -2.90
N LEU A 285 21.54 16.48 -2.26
CA LEU A 285 20.92 15.26 -2.75
C LEU A 285 19.50 15.06 -2.19
N GLY A 286 19.04 15.97 -1.32
CA GLY A 286 17.73 15.90 -0.66
C GLY A 286 17.73 14.97 0.56
N GLN A 287 18.89 14.64 1.13
CA GLN A 287 18.98 13.89 2.39
C GLN A 287 18.82 14.85 3.58
N PRO A 288 18.01 14.52 4.60
CA PRO A 288 17.83 15.39 5.76
C PRO A 288 19.10 15.42 6.61
N LEU A 289 19.65 16.62 6.82
CA LEU A 289 20.79 16.87 7.71
C LEU A 289 20.35 17.32 9.10
N TRP A 290 19.20 17.99 9.14
CA TRP A 290 18.64 18.61 10.33
C TRP A 290 17.13 18.59 10.24
N GLN A 291 16.50 18.38 11.38
CA GLN A 291 15.08 18.59 11.55
C GLN A 291 14.79 19.17 12.93
N ARG A 292 13.71 19.93 13.03
CA ARG A 292 13.18 20.39 14.31
C ARG A 292 11.66 20.31 14.30
N SER A 293 11.14 19.67 15.34
CA SER A 293 9.72 19.57 15.64
C SER A 293 9.39 20.46 16.84
N ILE A 294 8.22 21.12 16.81
CA ILE A 294 7.69 21.84 17.98
C ILE A 294 7.33 20.89 19.12
N ASP A 295 7.08 19.62 18.79
CA ASP A 295 6.65 18.58 19.72
C ASP A 295 7.83 17.72 20.17
N ALA A 296 8.73 17.35 19.25
CA ALA A 296 9.79 16.35 19.48
C ALA A 296 11.23 16.91 19.54
N GLY A 297 11.40 18.23 19.54
CA GLY A 297 12.72 18.87 19.63
C GLY A 297 13.53 18.77 18.35
N GLU A 298 14.85 18.99 18.47
CA GLU A 298 15.79 19.10 17.36
C GLU A 298 16.65 17.83 17.19
N ARG A 299 16.87 17.42 15.93
CA ARG A 299 17.72 16.28 15.57
C ARG A 299 18.59 16.60 14.35
N TRP A 300 19.82 16.11 14.40
CA TRP A 300 20.80 16.19 13.32
C TRP A 300 21.23 14.80 12.87
N MET A 301 21.57 14.68 11.59
CA MET A 301 22.11 13.47 11.00
C MET A 301 23.22 13.80 10.02
N LEU A 302 24.35 13.10 10.17
CA LEU A 302 25.36 12.96 9.14
C LEU A 302 25.28 11.53 8.59
N ALA A 303 25.01 11.40 7.30
CA ALA A 303 24.91 10.13 6.61
C ALA A 303 26.13 9.87 5.71
N THR A 304 26.33 8.59 5.37
CA THR A 304 27.20 8.18 4.27
C THR A 304 26.59 8.59 2.92
N PRO A 305 27.35 8.55 1.80
CA PRO A 305 26.79 8.80 0.48
C PRO A 305 25.63 7.87 0.08
N SER A 306 25.52 6.69 0.70
CA SER A 306 24.40 5.75 0.52
C SER A 306 23.18 6.07 1.40
N GLY A 307 23.27 7.07 2.29
CA GLY A 307 22.21 7.46 3.22
C GLY A 307 22.24 6.74 4.57
N ASP A 308 23.17 5.81 4.79
CA ASP A 308 23.31 5.13 6.08
C ASP A 308 23.82 6.12 7.16
N PRO A 309 23.24 6.18 8.36
CA PRO A 309 23.63 7.14 9.39
C PRO A 309 25.05 6.86 9.90
N VAL A 310 25.91 7.88 9.95
CA VAL A 310 27.26 7.80 10.55
C VAL A 310 27.25 8.39 11.95
N LYS A 311 26.59 9.54 12.10
CA LYS A 311 26.48 10.24 13.37
C LYS A 311 25.12 10.92 13.44
N THR A 312 24.41 10.75 14.55
CA THR A 312 23.21 11.53 14.87
C THR A 312 23.43 12.25 16.19
N TRP A 313 22.87 13.44 16.33
CA TRP A 313 22.91 14.16 17.60
C TRP A 313 21.68 15.06 17.76
N GLY A 314 21.29 15.34 19.00
CA GLY A 314 20.08 16.10 19.29
C GLY A 314 20.18 16.85 20.61
N GLU A 315 19.11 17.56 20.96
CA GLU A 315 19.00 18.19 22.28
C GLU A 315 19.12 17.14 23.39
N ARG A 316 19.68 17.52 24.53
CA ARG A 316 19.81 16.60 25.67
C ARG A 316 18.48 16.52 26.43
N LEU A 317 18.25 15.36 27.05
CA LEU A 317 17.36 15.22 28.20
C LEU A 317 17.89 16.08 29.38
N GLY A 318 17.59 17.39 29.42
CA GLY A 318 17.99 18.30 30.51
C GLY A 318 18.73 19.58 30.07
N THR A 319 19.52 20.18 30.99
CA THR A 319 20.02 21.57 30.89
C THR A 319 21.52 21.76 30.57
N ALA A 320 22.26 20.69 30.20
CA ALA A 320 23.69 20.80 29.89
C ALA A 320 23.98 21.22 28.43
N LEU A 321 25.19 21.76 28.20
CA LEU A 321 25.64 22.36 26.93
C LEU A 321 26.03 21.36 25.82
N THR A 322 26.00 20.05 26.07
CA THR A 322 26.50 19.02 25.15
C THR A 322 25.35 18.11 24.67
N PRO A 323 25.18 17.90 23.34
CA PRO A 323 24.08 17.11 22.78
C PRO A 323 24.26 15.60 23.00
N ILE A 324 23.16 14.87 23.12
CA ILE A 324 23.18 13.40 23.03
C ILE A 324 23.62 13.01 21.62
N THR A 325 24.55 12.05 21.51
CA THR A 325 25.18 11.69 20.24
C THR A 325 25.21 10.18 20.07
N HIS A 326 24.78 9.69 18.90
CA HIS A 326 25.04 8.33 18.46
C HIS A 326 26.03 8.31 17.31
N ARG A 327 26.90 7.30 17.27
CA ARG A 327 27.85 7.09 16.18
C ARG A 327 27.83 5.63 15.76
N ALA A 328 27.65 5.40 14.46
CA ALA A 328 27.61 4.07 13.88
C ALA A 328 28.95 3.71 13.22
N GLU A 329 29.34 2.45 13.33
CA GLU A 329 30.44 1.87 12.58
C GLU A 329 29.96 0.73 11.68
N TYR A 330 30.64 0.57 10.55
CA TYR A 330 30.26 -0.39 9.52
C TYR A 330 31.47 -1.22 9.11
N ASP A 331 31.24 -2.48 8.73
CA ASP A 331 32.25 -3.32 8.13
C ASP A 331 32.54 -2.95 6.66
N ALA A 332 33.48 -3.67 6.03
CA ALA A 332 33.84 -3.47 4.63
C ALA A 332 32.68 -3.73 3.65
N LEU A 333 31.65 -4.46 4.07
CA LEU A 333 30.42 -4.72 3.31
C LEU A 333 29.30 -3.72 3.61
N ARG A 334 29.60 -2.65 4.37
CA ARG A 334 28.64 -1.60 4.78
C ARG A 334 27.48 -2.14 5.62
N ARG A 335 27.74 -3.14 6.45
CA ARG A 335 26.81 -3.65 7.46
C ARG A 335 27.14 -3.03 8.81
N LEU A 336 26.12 -2.61 9.57
CA LEU A 336 26.29 -2.01 10.90
C LEU A 336 26.94 -3.01 11.85
N THR A 337 28.00 -2.62 12.55
CA THR A 337 28.71 -3.47 13.53
C THR A 337 28.68 -2.93 14.94
N HIS A 338 28.69 -1.60 15.10
CA HIS A 338 28.74 -0.91 16.39
C HIS A 338 27.82 0.30 16.38
N THR A 339 27.11 0.51 17.48
CA THR A 339 26.42 1.77 17.80
C THR A 339 26.98 2.30 19.11
N TRP A 340 27.61 3.46 19.05
CA TRP A 340 28.20 4.16 20.19
C TRP A 340 27.27 5.28 20.66
N LEU A 341 27.24 5.53 21.97
CA LEU A 341 26.44 6.56 22.63
C LEU A 341 27.32 7.46 23.50
N ASP A 342 27.18 8.77 23.34
CA ASP A 342 27.60 9.79 24.30
C ASP A 342 26.34 10.55 24.77
N GLU A 343 26.00 10.42 26.06
CA GLU A 343 24.82 11.07 26.65
C GLU A 343 25.03 12.57 26.93
N GLY A 344 26.20 13.12 26.60
CA GLY A 344 26.52 14.53 26.84
C GLY A 344 26.58 14.87 28.34
N ASP A 345 26.72 13.87 29.20
CA ASP A 345 26.81 13.95 30.66
C ASP A 345 28.24 14.19 31.17
N GLY A 346 29.22 14.26 30.25
CA GLY A 346 30.65 14.34 30.57
C GLY A 346 31.29 12.98 30.86
N GLY A 347 30.53 11.89 30.73
CA GLY A 347 31.02 10.53 30.74
C GLY A 347 31.78 10.14 29.47
N ALA A 348 32.33 8.92 29.45
CA ALA A 348 32.93 8.35 28.25
C ALA A 348 31.86 7.83 27.29
N GLU A 349 32.15 7.87 25.99
CA GLU A 349 31.34 7.22 24.95
C GLU A 349 31.24 5.71 25.24
N ARG A 350 30.04 5.14 25.20
CA ARG A 350 29.73 3.74 25.54
C ARG A 350 29.27 2.99 24.30
N LEU A 351 29.63 1.71 24.18
CA LEU A 351 29.14 0.87 23.08
C LEU A 351 27.77 0.31 23.48
N VAL A 352 26.68 0.77 22.87
CA VAL A 352 25.30 0.38 23.26
C VAL A 352 24.72 -0.75 22.40
N GLU A 353 25.25 -0.96 21.20
CA GLU A 353 24.92 -2.13 20.37
C GLU A 353 26.17 -2.71 19.70
N ARG A 354 26.22 -4.05 19.62
CA ARG A 354 27.25 -4.80 18.87
C ARG A 354 26.57 -5.86 18.00
N LEU A 355 26.87 -5.84 16.71
CA LEU A 355 26.32 -6.78 15.71
C LEU A 355 27.42 -7.67 15.12
N VAL A 356 27.32 -8.98 15.35
CA VAL A 356 28.29 -9.97 14.86
C VAL A 356 27.66 -10.79 13.73
N TYR A 357 28.30 -10.79 12.56
CA TYR A 357 27.84 -11.53 11.38
C TYR A 357 28.57 -12.87 11.25
N GLY A 358 27.99 -13.81 10.51
CA GLY A 358 28.49 -15.18 10.43
C GLY A 358 29.88 -15.34 9.83
N GLU A 359 30.47 -14.30 9.20
CA GLU A 359 31.90 -14.27 8.84
C GLU A 359 32.80 -14.39 10.07
N ALA A 360 32.36 -13.82 11.19
CA ALA A 360 33.08 -13.79 12.46
C ALA A 360 32.84 -15.06 13.32
N HIS A 361 31.98 -15.99 12.89
CA HIS A 361 31.86 -17.27 13.59
C HIS A 361 33.09 -18.13 13.27
N PRO A 362 33.84 -18.63 14.28
CA PRO A 362 35.01 -19.43 14.03
C PRO A 362 34.62 -20.73 13.32
N SER A 363 35.50 -21.19 12.42
CA SER A 363 35.50 -22.59 12.01
C SER A 363 35.97 -23.42 13.21
N VAL A 364 35.14 -24.37 13.64
CA VAL A 364 35.32 -25.23 14.83
C VAL A 364 36.79 -25.58 15.11
N PRO A 365 37.30 -25.36 16.34
CA PRO A 365 38.65 -25.79 16.72
C PRO A 365 38.79 -27.30 16.60
N GLY A 366 39.62 -27.77 15.67
CA GLY A 366 39.90 -29.19 15.46
C GLY A 366 39.01 -29.89 14.41
N ALA A 367 37.97 -29.25 13.88
CA ALA A 367 37.42 -29.67 12.59
C ALA A 367 38.44 -29.28 11.51
N PRO A 368 38.71 -30.14 10.51
CA PRO A 368 39.56 -29.73 9.42
C PRO A 368 38.95 -28.47 8.80
N ALA A 369 39.76 -27.42 8.64
CA ALA A 369 39.39 -26.19 7.92
C ALA A 369 38.87 -26.48 6.48
N GLU A 370 39.00 -27.73 6.04
CA GLU A 370 38.67 -28.26 4.73
C GLU A 370 37.31 -28.98 4.66
N ASP A 371 36.57 -29.18 5.77
CA ASP A 371 35.22 -29.78 5.72
C ASP A 371 34.10 -28.76 6.01
N PRO A 372 33.66 -27.98 5.00
CA PRO A 372 32.58 -27.01 5.14
C PRO A 372 31.20 -27.64 5.39
N LEU A 373 31.07 -28.97 5.34
CA LEU A 373 29.83 -29.71 5.58
C LEU A 373 29.73 -30.27 7.02
N HIS A 374 30.77 -30.09 7.85
CA HIS A 374 30.68 -30.47 9.27
C HIS A 374 29.49 -29.76 9.96
N PRO A 375 28.64 -30.43 10.74
CA PRO A 375 27.41 -29.84 11.31
C PRO A 375 27.62 -28.55 12.10
N ASP A 376 28.74 -28.45 12.81
CA ASP A 376 29.07 -27.27 13.61
C ASP A 376 29.76 -26.15 12.80
N HIS A 377 30.03 -26.35 11.50
CA HIS A 377 30.67 -25.37 10.65
C HIS A 377 29.68 -24.25 10.25
N PRO A 378 30.10 -22.96 10.24
CA PRO A 378 29.23 -21.84 9.87
C PRO A 378 28.56 -21.97 8.49
N ASN A 379 29.20 -22.67 7.55
CA ASN A 379 28.61 -22.93 6.24
C ASN A 379 27.46 -23.95 6.29
N ALA A 380 27.56 -25.00 7.11
CA ALA A 380 26.54 -26.03 7.28
C ALA A 380 25.29 -25.47 8.00
N ARG A 381 25.50 -24.53 8.93
CA ARG A 381 24.44 -23.81 9.65
C ARG A 381 23.88 -22.58 8.90
N ASN A 382 24.33 -22.35 7.65
CA ASN A 382 23.94 -21.20 6.81
C ASN A 382 24.14 -19.81 7.45
N LEU A 383 25.21 -19.63 8.22
CA LEU A 383 25.46 -18.39 8.98
C LEU A 383 26.09 -17.27 8.13
N ARG A 384 26.84 -17.59 7.07
CA ARG A 384 27.57 -16.58 6.27
C ARG A 384 26.60 -15.57 5.64
N GLY A 385 26.97 -14.29 5.68
CA GLY A 385 26.13 -13.17 5.25
C GLY A 385 25.03 -12.76 6.24
N ARG A 386 24.79 -13.55 7.30
CA ARG A 386 23.69 -13.34 8.25
C ARG A 386 24.19 -12.79 9.58
N LEU A 387 23.33 -12.07 10.30
CA LEU A 387 23.54 -11.66 11.68
C LEU A 387 23.42 -12.90 12.58
N VAL A 388 24.44 -13.18 13.39
CA VAL A 388 24.49 -14.36 14.27
C VAL A 388 24.48 -14.02 15.75
N ALA A 389 24.95 -12.84 16.14
CA ALA A 389 24.78 -12.30 17.47
C ALA A 389 24.41 -10.82 17.41
N HIS A 390 23.48 -10.41 18.26
CA HIS A 390 23.10 -9.04 18.47
C HIS A 390 23.11 -8.75 19.96
N TYR A 391 24.02 -7.89 20.40
CA TYR A 391 24.08 -7.37 21.76
C TYR A 391 23.40 -6.00 21.77
N ASP A 392 22.37 -5.84 22.59
CA ASP A 392 21.50 -4.67 22.70
C ASP A 392 21.32 -4.27 24.17
N GLN A 393 20.44 -3.30 24.45
CA GLN A 393 20.20 -2.84 25.82
C GLN A 393 19.41 -3.84 26.69
N ALA A 394 18.80 -4.87 26.09
CA ALA A 394 18.11 -5.94 26.81
C ALA A 394 19.00 -7.18 27.03
N GLY A 395 20.20 -7.23 26.47
CA GLY A 395 21.15 -8.33 26.59
C GLY A 395 21.69 -8.78 25.24
N ALA A 396 21.58 -10.08 24.93
CA ALA A 396 22.09 -10.65 23.69
C ALA A 396 21.15 -11.69 23.08
N THR A 397 20.99 -11.65 21.76
CA THR A 397 20.31 -12.68 20.97
C THR A 397 21.30 -13.36 20.02
N PHE A 398 21.27 -14.69 20.00
CA PHE A 398 22.13 -15.54 19.18
C PHE A 398 21.27 -16.35 18.22
N VAL A 399 21.61 -16.38 16.93
CA VAL A 399 20.93 -17.25 15.95
C VAL A 399 21.74 -18.54 15.79
N GLU A 400 21.09 -19.68 16.02
CA GLU A 400 21.74 -20.99 15.96
C GLU A 400 21.97 -21.42 14.51
N ALA A 401 20.98 -21.36 13.64
CA ALA A 401 21.15 -21.72 12.25
C ALA A 401 20.05 -21.08 11.41
N PHE A 402 20.28 -21.07 10.11
CA PHE A 402 19.26 -20.73 9.11
C PHE A 402 18.95 -21.96 8.26
N ASP A 403 17.69 -22.11 7.88
CA ASP A 403 17.33 -23.01 6.80
C ASP A 403 17.94 -22.50 5.47
N PHE A 404 17.84 -23.31 4.41
CA PHE A 404 18.42 -22.94 3.12
C PHE A 404 17.64 -21.82 2.40
N GLU A 405 16.44 -21.46 2.88
CA GLU A 405 15.69 -20.28 2.42
C GLU A 405 16.07 -19.00 3.18
N GLY A 406 16.80 -19.14 4.29
CA GLY A 406 17.28 -18.06 5.12
C GLY A 406 16.38 -17.71 6.31
N HIS A 407 15.44 -18.56 6.70
CA HIS A 407 14.70 -18.39 7.95
C HIS A 407 15.51 -18.93 9.13
N PRO A 408 15.52 -18.25 10.29
CA PRO A 408 16.17 -18.77 11.48
C PRO A 408 15.44 -20.01 11.99
N THR A 409 16.15 -21.11 12.21
CA THR A 409 15.58 -22.36 12.75
C THR A 409 15.64 -22.41 14.28
N GLY A 410 16.52 -21.61 14.87
CA GLY A 410 16.69 -21.52 16.31
C GLY A 410 17.35 -20.20 16.70
N SER A 411 16.91 -19.63 17.82
CA SER A 411 17.49 -18.43 18.40
C SER A 411 17.47 -18.51 19.92
N THR A 412 18.51 -17.97 20.55
CA THR A 412 18.66 -17.99 22.01
C THR A 412 18.88 -16.58 22.51
N ARG A 413 18.10 -16.17 23.53
CA ARG A 413 18.27 -14.89 24.21
C ARG A 413 18.87 -15.08 25.61
N ARG A 414 19.80 -14.20 25.98
CA ARG A 414 20.27 -13.98 27.36
C ARG A 414 20.03 -12.53 27.72
N LEU A 415 19.56 -12.27 28.95
CA LEU A 415 19.26 -10.91 29.39
C LEU A 415 20.51 -10.19 29.91
N ALA A 416 20.49 -8.86 29.86
CA ALA A 416 21.49 -8.05 30.54
C ALA A 416 21.44 -8.28 32.06
N SER A 417 22.60 -8.29 32.72
CA SER A 417 22.71 -8.54 34.16
C SER A 417 22.24 -7.37 35.02
N SER A 418 22.31 -6.14 34.50
CA SER A 418 21.71 -4.93 35.11
C SER A 418 20.44 -4.55 34.36
N HIS A 419 19.45 -4.05 35.10
CA HIS A 419 18.17 -3.57 34.54
C HIS A 419 17.90 -2.08 34.68
N ASP A 420 18.74 -1.40 35.46
CA ASP A 420 18.59 -0.02 35.90
C ASP A 420 19.61 0.92 35.24
N THR A 421 20.66 0.38 34.62
CA THR A 421 21.72 1.15 33.95
C THR A 421 21.79 0.88 32.45
N VAL A 422 22.40 1.82 31.71
CA VAL A 422 22.70 1.64 30.28
C VAL A 422 23.81 0.60 30.16
N VAL A 423 23.58 -0.44 29.35
CA VAL A 423 24.54 -1.51 29.15
C VAL A 423 25.68 -1.03 28.26
N ASP A 424 26.91 -1.11 28.76
CA ASP A 424 28.12 -0.74 28.04
C ASP A 424 28.89 -1.97 27.55
N TRP A 425 28.81 -2.23 26.25
CA TRP A 425 29.49 -3.31 25.57
C TRP A 425 30.93 -2.99 25.19
N SER A 426 31.55 -1.91 25.69
CA SER A 426 32.91 -1.49 25.27
C SER A 426 33.97 -2.59 25.40
N ALA A 427 33.76 -3.57 26.29
CA ALA A 427 34.60 -4.77 26.38
C ALA A 427 34.66 -5.61 25.08
N LEU A 428 33.66 -5.49 24.19
CA LEU A 428 33.54 -6.19 22.91
C LEU A 428 34.12 -5.39 21.74
N GLN A 429 34.57 -4.14 21.94
CA GLN A 429 35.03 -3.26 20.86
C GLN A 429 36.11 -3.90 19.97
N LEU A 430 37.04 -4.64 20.58
CA LEU A 430 38.18 -5.27 19.92
C LEU A 430 37.97 -6.77 19.66
N ALA A 431 36.76 -7.28 19.87
CA ALA A 431 36.45 -8.68 19.62
C ALA A 431 36.26 -8.94 18.12
N ASP A 432 37.24 -9.63 17.53
CA ASP A 432 37.29 -9.92 16.09
C ASP A 432 36.38 -11.09 15.66
N ASP A 433 35.97 -11.95 16.60
CA ASP A 433 35.16 -13.14 16.34
C ASP A 433 34.00 -13.33 17.33
N PHE A 434 33.13 -14.30 17.02
CA PHE A 434 31.95 -14.64 17.81
C PHE A 434 32.31 -15.17 19.20
N ASP A 435 33.34 -16.01 19.32
CA ASP A 435 33.72 -16.62 20.59
C ASP A 435 34.33 -15.58 21.53
N GLY A 436 35.18 -14.69 21.01
CA GLY A 436 35.76 -13.56 21.74
C GLY A 436 34.70 -12.56 22.19
N SER A 437 33.74 -12.23 21.32
CA SER A 437 32.60 -11.38 21.68
C SER A 437 31.76 -12.03 22.79
N SER A 438 31.47 -13.33 22.66
CA SER A 438 30.69 -14.07 23.66
C SER A 438 31.40 -14.19 25.01
N ALA A 439 32.72 -14.39 24.99
CA ALA A 439 33.52 -14.46 26.21
C ALA A 439 33.60 -13.10 26.92
N ALA A 440 33.82 -12.01 26.16
CA ALA A 440 33.88 -10.66 26.71
C ALA A 440 32.53 -10.19 27.30
N ALA A 441 31.42 -10.62 26.68
CA ALA A 441 30.06 -10.28 27.14
C ALA A 441 29.62 -11.05 28.39
N ALA A 442 30.28 -12.15 28.76
CA ALA A 442 29.76 -13.11 29.75
C ALA A 442 29.48 -12.49 31.13
N ALA A 443 30.23 -11.47 31.54
CA ALA A 443 30.00 -10.78 32.82
C ALA A 443 28.82 -9.78 32.81
N LEU A 444 28.38 -9.37 31.61
CA LEU A 444 27.29 -8.41 31.40
C LEU A 444 25.95 -9.10 31.11
N LEU A 445 25.95 -10.44 31.01
CA LEU A 445 24.78 -11.26 30.70
C LEU A 445 24.40 -12.15 31.89
N GLU A 446 23.11 -12.37 32.07
CA GLU A 446 22.60 -13.41 32.97
C GLU A 446 22.95 -14.81 32.42
N GLN A 447 23.08 -15.80 33.33
CA GLN A 447 23.43 -17.18 32.94
C GLN A 447 22.27 -17.92 32.27
N GLU A 448 21.02 -17.56 32.62
CA GLU A 448 19.83 -18.18 32.08
C GLU A 448 19.68 -17.86 30.59
N ALA A 449 19.32 -18.88 29.80
CA ALA A 449 19.21 -18.78 28.36
C ALA A 449 17.83 -19.24 27.91
N PHE A 450 17.18 -18.43 27.07
CA PHE A 450 15.85 -18.66 26.56
C PHE A 450 15.93 -19.04 25.08
N SER A 451 15.75 -20.32 24.78
CA SER A 451 15.90 -20.85 23.42
C SER A 451 14.54 -21.00 22.74
N HIS A 452 14.44 -20.59 21.49
CA HIS A 452 13.25 -20.68 20.66
C HIS A 452 13.59 -21.39 19.36
N ARG A 453 12.68 -22.21 18.82
CA ARG A 453 12.86 -22.92 17.55
C ARG A 453 11.67 -22.73 16.63
N LEU A 454 11.93 -22.62 15.33
CA LEU A 454 10.89 -22.62 14.30
C LEU A 454 11.22 -23.61 13.19
N GLU A 455 10.18 -24.24 12.68
CA GLU A 455 10.22 -25.00 11.44
C GLU A 455 9.27 -24.37 10.44
N HIS A 456 9.68 -24.34 9.17
CA HIS A 456 8.88 -23.79 8.08
C HIS A 456 8.67 -24.83 6.99
N ASP A 457 7.56 -24.69 6.28
CA ASP A 457 7.30 -25.43 5.04
C ASP A 457 7.93 -24.73 3.81
N ALA A 458 7.76 -25.30 2.62
CA ALA A 458 8.32 -24.75 1.37
C ALA A 458 7.64 -23.46 0.89
N LEU A 459 6.60 -23.02 1.59
CA LEU A 459 5.94 -21.73 1.36
C LEU A 459 6.41 -20.68 2.38
N GLY A 460 7.36 -21.04 3.27
CA GLY A 460 7.88 -20.17 4.32
C GLY A 460 6.91 -19.96 5.48
N ARG A 461 5.89 -20.81 5.63
CA ARG A 461 4.93 -20.74 6.74
C ARG A 461 5.43 -21.58 7.90
N ALA A 462 5.29 -21.09 9.13
CA ALA A 462 5.65 -21.86 10.31
C ALA A 462 4.79 -23.11 10.40
N THR A 463 5.39 -24.28 10.64
CA THR A 463 4.71 -25.57 10.89
C THR A 463 4.90 -26.05 12.32
N SER A 464 5.93 -25.55 12.99
CA SER A 464 6.24 -25.84 14.39
C SER A 464 6.91 -24.62 15.01
N ILE A 465 6.45 -24.20 16.18
CA ILE A 465 7.01 -23.10 16.97
C ILE A 465 7.24 -23.62 18.38
N THR A 466 8.49 -23.67 18.82
CA THR A 466 8.85 -24.13 20.17
C THR A 466 9.32 -22.95 21.01
N THR A 467 8.59 -22.65 22.08
CA THR A 467 8.93 -21.61 23.06
C THR A 467 9.95 -22.09 24.11
N PRO A 468 10.61 -21.18 24.85
CA PRO A 468 11.65 -21.53 25.83
C PRO A 468 11.22 -22.47 26.97
N ASP A 469 9.93 -22.56 27.28
CA ASP A 469 9.37 -23.51 28.25
C ASP A 469 9.19 -24.93 27.68
N GLY A 470 9.52 -25.14 26.40
CA GLY A 470 9.34 -26.41 25.69
C GLY A 470 7.94 -26.60 25.11
N THR A 471 7.05 -25.60 25.20
CA THR A 471 5.74 -25.67 24.54
C THR A 471 5.90 -25.64 23.02
N VAL A 472 5.24 -26.57 22.32
CA VAL A 472 5.28 -26.66 20.85
C VAL A 472 3.92 -26.30 20.27
N THR A 473 3.84 -25.28 19.43
CA THR A 473 2.63 -24.89 18.68
C THR A 473 2.74 -25.35 17.23
N GLN A 474 1.70 -26.03 16.74
CA GLN A 474 1.62 -26.63 15.42
C GLN A 474 0.40 -26.08 14.64
N PRO A 475 0.59 -25.00 13.86
CA PRO A 475 -0.43 -24.54 12.93
C PRO A 475 -0.59 -25.51 11.75
N GLN A 476 -1.82 -25.67 11.27
CA GLN A 476 -2.15 -26.48 10.09
C GLN A 476 -2.91 -25.64 9.07
N TYR A 477 -2.58 -25.86 7.79
CA TYR A 477 -3.10 -25.05 6.69
C TYR A 477 -3.90 -25.89 5.68
N ASP A 478 -4.88 -25.24 5.06
CA ASP A 478 -5.71 -25.83 4.01
C ASP A 478 -5.04 -25.78 2.61
N GLN A 479 -5.75 -26.30 1.60
CA GLN A 479 -5.30 -26.33 0.20
C GLN A 479 -5.24 -24.94 -0.48
N GLY A 480 -5.85 -23.93 0.14
CA GLY A 480 -5.74 -22.53 -0.27
C GLY A 480 -4.63 -21.77 0.46
N GLY A 481 -3.92 -22.44 1.35
CA GLY A 481 -2.82 -21.89 2.13
C GLY A 481 -3.24 -21.15 3.41
N ARG A 482 -4.51 -21.21 3.80
CA ARG A 482 -5.06 -20.50 4.98
C ARG A 482 -4.93 -21.35 6.23
N LEU A 483 -4.73 -20.72 7.39
CA LEU A 483 -4.69 -21.40 8.69
C LEU A 483 -6.08 -21.97 8.99
N VAL A 484 -6.18 -23.23 9.39
CA VAL A 484 -7.48 -23.84 9.72
C VAL A 484 -7.50 -24.48 11.09
N ARG A 485 -6.34 -24.85 11.65
CA ARG A 485 -6.25 -25.51 12.94
C ARG A 485 -4.95 -25.13 13.66
N VAL A 486 -5.03 -25.00 14.98
CA VAL A 486 -3.88 -24.77 15.85
C VAL A 486 -3.90 -25.79 16.98
N GLU A 487 -2.82 -26.58 17.06
CA GLU A 487 -2.58 -27.55 18.11
C GLU A 487 -1.36 -27.13 18.94
N ALA A 488 -1.38 -27.41 20.24
CA ALA A 488 -0.30 -27.05 21.16
C ALA A 488 0.03 -28.22 22.09
N LEU A 489 1.33 -28.49 22.28
CA LEU A 489 1.87 -29.41 23.28
C LEU A 489 2.48 -28.56 24.39
N VAL A 490 1.64 -28.17 25.35
CA VAL A 490 2.06 -27.29 26.46
C VAL A 490 3.06 -28.03 27.36
N GLN A 491 4.28 -27.50 27.49
CA GLN A 491 5.37 -28.06 28.30
C GLN A 491 5.62 -29.56 28.08
N GLY A 492 5.49 -30.03 26.83
CA GLY A 492 5.69 -31.44 26.48
C GLY A 492 4.60 -32.39 26.96
N ALA A 493 3.45 -31.86 27.40
CA ALA A 493 2.27 -32.65 27.75
C ALA A 493 1.54 -33.18 26.49
N THR A 494 0.39 -33.81 26.70
CA THR A 494 -0.48 -34.33 25.63
C THR A 494 -0.90 -33.20 24.68
N PRO A 495 -0.90 -33.42 23.35
CA PRO A 495 -1.39 -32.42 22.40
C PRO A 495 -2.82 -31.97 22.69
N VAL A 496 -3.04 -30.65 22.61
CA VAL A 496 -4.33 -29.99 22.81
C VAL A 496 -4.67 -29.15 21.60
N VAL A 497 -5.88 -29.32 21.08
CA VAL A 497 -6.38 -28.53 19.95
C VAL A 497 -7.00 -27.25 20.47
N VAL A 498 -6.33 -26.12 20.29
CA VAL A 498 -6.82 -24.83 20.81
C VAL A 498 -7.79 -24.18 19.84
N VAL A 499 -7.50 -24.31 18.54
CA VAL A 499 -8.40 -23.87 17.45
C VAL A 499 -8.66 -25.09 16.56
N PRO A 500 -9.81 -25.79 16.72
CA PRO A 500 -10.13 -26.94 15.87
C PRO A 500 -10.37 -26.62 14.41
N HIS A 501 -11.00 -25.48 14.13
CA HIS A 501 -11.45 -25.13 12.80
C HIS A 501 -11.65 -23.62 12.61
N ILE A 502 -11.29 -23.11 11.43
CA ILE A 502 -11.60 -21.75 10.95
C ILE A 502 -12.22 -21.86 9.55
N ASP A 503 -13.38 -21.23 9.36
CA ASP A 503 -14.01 -21.09 8.05
C ASP A 503 -13.82 -19.69 7.49
N TYR A 504 -13.65 -19.63 6.17
CA TYR A 504 -13.48 -18.39 5.42
C TYR A 504 -14.42 -18.29 4.24
N ASP A 505 -14.81 -17.07 3.90
CA ASP A 505 -15.45 -16.76 2.63
C ASP A 505 -14.43 -16.64 1.47
N ALA A 506 -14.93 -16.33 0.27
CA ALA A 506 -14.11 -16.18 -0.93
C ALA A 506 -13.16 -14.97 -0.85
N HIS A 507 -13.47 -13.95 -0.03
CA HIS A 507 -12.64 -12.78 0.26
C HIS A 507 -11.49 -13.09 1.22
N GLY A 508 -11.51 -14.25 1.87
CA GLY A 508 -10.56 -14.60 2.92
C GLY A 508 -10.90 -13.96 4.27
N ARG A 509 -12.16 -13.55 4.46
CA ARG A 509 -12.71 -13.14 5.76
C ARG A 509 -13.24 -14.36 6.48
N ARG A 510 -13.07 -14.42 7.79
CA ARG A 510 -13.58 -15.48 8.66
C ARG A 510 -15.08 -15.41 8.70
N THR A 511 -15.74 -16.54 8.56
CA THR A 511 -17.19 -16.68 8.80
C THR A 511 -17.45 -17.39 10.13
N GLN A 512 -16.54 -18.26 10.55
CA GLN A 512 -16.62 -18.99 11.81
C GLN A 512 -15.23 -19.33 12.35
N VAL A 513 -15.09 -19.30 13.68
CA VAL A 513 -13.94 -19.84 14.43
C VAL A 513 -14.47 -20.73 15.53
N THR A 514 -13.95 -21.95 15.59
CA THR A 514 -14.22 -22.88 16.69
C THR A 514 -13.03 -22.88 17.63
N ARG A 515 -13.26 -22.83 18.94
CA ARG A 515 -12.24 -23.01 19.98
C ARG A 515 -12.64 -24.19 20.85
N SER A 516 -11.71 -25.11 21.07
CA SER A 516 -11.99 -26.33 21.81
C SER A 516 -11.93 -26.09 23.30
N ASP A 517 -12.80 -26.80 23.98
CA ASP A 517 -12.55 -27.17 25.36
C ASP A 517 -11.48 -28.26 25.46
N THR A 518 -10.75 -28.25 26.57
CA THR A 518 -9.72 -29.22 26.93
C THR A 518 -10.22 -30.18 28.00
N GLY A 519 -11.41 -30.78 27.84
CA GLY A 519 -11.85 -31.95 28.64
C GLY A 519 -13.29 -31.97 29.20
N SER A 520 -14.03 -30.87 29.17
CA SER A 520 -15.45 -30.74 29.57
C SER A 520 -16.50 -31.12 28.50
N GLY A 521 -16.13 -31.20 27.22
CA GLY A 521 -17.03 -31.40 26.07
C GLY A 521 -17.74 -30.14 25.56
N ALA A 522 -17.42 -28.95 26.09
CA ALA A 522 -17.96 -27.68 25.60
C ALA A 522 -17.30 -27.26 24.27
N THR A 523 -17.91 -26.37 23.50
CA THR A 523 -17.28 -25.82 22.29
C THR A 523 -17.67 -24.37 22.13
N LEU A 524 -16.68 -23.49 21.97
CA LEU A 524 -16.91 -22.07 21.74
C LEU A 524 -16.91 -21.82 20.24
N VAL A 525 -18.03 -21.31 19.74
CA VAL A 525 -18.19 -21.00 18.32
C VAL A 525 -18.42 -19.51 18.17
N THR A 526 -17.47 -18.82 17.52
CA THR A 526 -17.61 -17.42 17.11
C THR A 526 -17.99 -17.37 15.65
N THR A 527 -19.03 -16.62 15.31
CA THR A 527 -19.50 -16.40 13.93
C THR A 527 -19.45 -14.92 13.58
N TYR A 528 -19.06 -14.63 12.35
CA TYR A 528 -18.92 -13.28 11.81
C TYR A 528 -19.92 -13.10 10.68
N THR A 529 -20.74 -12.05 10.75
CA THR A 529 -21.71 -11.70 9.70
C THR A 529 -21.29 -10.39 9.04
N TYR A 530 -21.35 -10.34 7.72
CA TYR A 530 -20.99 -9.16 6.94
C TYR A 530 -22.21 -8.62 6.19
N ASP A 531 -22.26 -7.30 6.00
CA ASP A 531 -23.24 -6.65 5.15
C ASP A 531 -23.00 -7.06 3.67
N PRO A 532 -24.03 -7.48 2.93
CA PRO A 532 -23.86 -7.99 1.57
C PRO A 532 -23.51 -6.91 0.53
N LEU A 533 -23.69 -5.61 0.83
CA LEU A 533 -23.43 -4.52 -0.11
C LEU A 533 -22.10 -3.81 0.16
N SER A 534 -21.86 -3.45 1.42
CA SER A 534 -20.65 -2.74 1.88
C SER A 534 -19.54 -3.68 2.32
N LEU A 535 -19.84 -4.97 2.52
CA LEU A 535 -18.89 -6.00 2.97
C LEU A 535 -18.31 -5.76 4.38
N ARG A 536 -18.87 -4.82 5.14
CA ARG A 536 -18.45 -4.52 6.52
C ARG A 536 -19.01 -5.53 7.52
N LEU A 537 -18.31 -5.76 8.63
CA LEU A 537 -18.71 -6.68 9.69
C LEU A 537 -19.93 -6.14 10.47
N THR A 538 -21.09 -6.79 10.39
CA THR A 538 -22.30 -6.33 11.09
C THR A 538 -22.56 -7.05 12.41
N ARG A 539 -21.95 -8.24 12.61
CA ARG A 539 -22.15 -9.03 13.84
C ARG A 539 -20.97 -9.90 14.20
N ILE A 540 -20.63 -9.95 15.49
CA ILE A 540 -19.80 -10.98 16.11
C ILE A 540 -20.66 -11.70 17.15
N LEU A 541 -20.92 -12.99 16.94
CA LEU A 541 -21.69 -13.82 17.85
C LEU A 541 -20.82 -14.97 18.36
N THR A 542 -20.59 -15.04 19.67
CA THR A 542 -19.91 -16.16 20.33
C THR A 542 -20.88 -16.93 21.22
N THR A 543 -21.04 -18.22 20.94
CA THR A 543 -21.87 -19.15 21.73
C THR A 543 -21.04 -20.28 22.31
N ARG A 544 -21.31 -20.64 23.56
CA ARG A 544 -20.91 -21.90 24.16
C ARG A 544 -21.93 -22.97 23.76
N GLN A 545 -21.47 -24.03 23.12
CA GLN A 545 -22.23 -25.23 22.80
C GLN A 545 -21.85 -26.36 23.76
N GLY A 546 -22.74 -27.31 24.01
CA GLY A 546 -22.52 -28.43 24.93
C GLY A 546 -23.69 -28.65 25.88
N SER A 547 -23.39 -29.16 27.08
CA SER A 547 -24.39 -29.45 28.12
C SER A 547 -25.02 -28.21 28.78
N ASP A 548 -24.30 -27.08 28.79
CA ASP A 548 -24.78 -25.78 29.29
C ASP A 548 -24.62 -24.69 28.22
N PRO A 549 -25.54 -24.63 27.23
CA PRO A 549 -25.44 -23.70 26.12
C PRO A 549 -25.71 -22.26 26.58
N ALA A 550 -24.86 -21.32 26.16
CA ALA A 550 -24.99 -19.90 26.48
C ALA A 550 -24.49 -19.00 25.35
N THR A 551 -25.09 -17.83 25.19
CA THR A 551 -24.52 -16.75 24.38
C THR A 551 -23.59 -15.93 25.26
N LEU A 552 -22.32 -15.86 24.89
CA LEU A 552 -21.30 -15.16 25.67
C LEU A 552 -21.06 -13.73 25.15
N GLN A 553 -21.33 -13.50 23.87
CA GLN A 553 -21.12 -12.23 23.18
C GLN A 553 -22.04 -12.17 21.94
N ASP A 554 -22.78 -11.08 21.73
CA ASP A 554 -23.57 -10.81 20.50
C ASP A 554 -23.46 -9.33 20.13
N LEU A 555 -22.29 -8.94 19.63
CA LEU A 555 -21.99 -7.58 19.21
C LEU A 555 -22.59 -7.30 17.83
N ARG A 556 -23.36 -6.22 17.72
CA ARG A 556 -23.92 -5.75 16.45
C ARG A 556 -23.52 -4.32 16.17
N TYR A 557 -23.22 -4.05 14.90
CA TYR A 557 -22.65 -2.79 14.44
C TYR A 557 -23.55 -2.11 13.42
N THR A 558 -23.74 -0.80 13.60
CA THR A 558 -24.31 0.09 12.60
C THR A 558 -23.22 1.06 12.14
N TYR A 559 -23.19 1.35 10.84
CA TYR A 559 -22.17 2.20 10.21
C TYR A 559 -22.79 3.40 9.50
N ASP A 560 -22.05 4.51 9.48
CA ASP A 560 -22.23 5.62 8.54
C ASP A 560 -21.74 5.23 7.10
N PRO A 561 -21.83 6.11 6.08
CA PRO A 561 -21.40 5.80 4.72
C PRO A 561 -19.91 5.50 4.61
N VAL A 562 -19.06 6.26 5.30
CA VAL A 562 -17.59 6.11 5.21
C VAL A 562 -17.06 4.94 6.02
N GLY A 563 -17.84 4.43 6.97
CA GLY A 563 -17.51 3.24 7.78
C GLY A 563 -17.25 3.51 9.24
N SER A 564 -17.59 4.70 9.75
CA SER A 564 -17.58 4.98 11.18
C SER A 564 -18.74 4.24 11.85
N ILE A 565 -18.46 3.59 12.99
CA ILE A 565 -19.49 2.89 13.75
C ILE A 565 -20.32 3.92 14.51
N THR A 566 -21.62 3.99 14.24
CA THR A 566 -22.57 4.90 14.91
C THR A 566 -23.29 4.23 16.07
N GLU A 567 -23.43 2.90 16.04
CA GLU A 567 -24.04 2.12 17.12
C GLU A 567 -23.29 0.80 17.33
N LEU A 568 -23.13 0.43 18.60
CA LEU A 568 -22.63 -0.86 19.04
C LEU A 568 -23.54 -1.40 20.14
N ARG A 569 -24.14 -2.57 19.93
CA ARG A 569 -24.96 -3.22 20.96
C ARG A 569 -24.51 -4.65 21.22
N ASP A 570 -24.36 -5.02 22.49
CA ASP A 570 -24.14 -6.41 22.91
C ASP A 570 -25.48 -7.03 23.39
N TYR A 571 -26.07 -7.89 22.57
CA TYR A 571 -27.32 -8.57 22.91
C TYR A 571 -27.11 -9.78 23.85
N ALA A 572 -25.87 -10.17 24.14
CA ALA A 572 -25.60 -11.20 25.15
C ALA A 572 -25.83 -10.70 26.57
N GLN A 573 -25.72 -9.38 26.77
CA GLN A 573 -25.91 -8.76 28.08
C GLN A 573 -27.37 -8.36 28.28
N PRO A 574 -27.99 -8.75 29.41
CA PRO A 574 -29.36 -8.34 29.70
C PRO A 574 -29.44 -6.84 30.01
N ASP A 575 -30.62 -6.28 29.77
CA ASP A 575 -30.96 -4.95 30.25
C ASP A 575 -31.05 -4.98 31.78
N VAL A 576 -30.40 -4.01 32.43
CA VAL A 576 -30.37 -3.86 33.88
C VAL A 576 -31.36 -2.78 34.29
N TYR A 577 -32.10 -3.02 35.37
CA TYR A 577 -33.07 -2.07 35.92
C TYR A 577 -32.53 -1.51 37.23
N TYR A 578 -32.09 -0.26 37.22
CA TYR A 578 -31.52 0.40 38.39
C TYR A 578 -31.95 1.86 38.45
N ASP A 579 -32.27 2.34 39.66
CA ASP A 579 -32.75 3.71 39.93
C ASP A 579 -33.82 4.23 38.95
N ASN A 580 -34.87 3.41 38.73
CA ASN A 580 -35.96 3.66 37.79
C ASN A 580 -35.53 3.89 36.32
N THR A 581 -34.33 3.47 35.94
CA THR A 581 -33.79 3.57 34.59
C THR A 581 -33.54 2.18 34.02
N VAL A 582 -33.79 2.01 32.72
CA VAL A 582 -33.43 0.80 31.97
C VAL A 582 -32.05 1.04 31.34
N VAL A 583 -31.09 0.19 31.69
CA VAL A 583 -29.68 0.32 31.30
C VAL A 583 -29.27 -0.88 30.44
N SER A 584 -29.28 -0.68 29.13
CA SER A 584 -28.88 -1.70 28.13
C SER A 584 -27.39 -1.60 27.77
N ALA A 585 -26.78 -2.69 27.33
CA ALA A 585 -25.43 -2.70 26.73
C ALA A 585 -25.42 -2.12 25.31
N HIS A 586 -25.88 -0.89 25.17
CA HIS A 586 -26.02 -0.15 23.91
C HIS A 586 -25.16 1.10 23.97
N GLN A 587 -24.31 1.28 22.97
CA GLN A 587 -23.47 2.46 22.80
C GLN A 587 -23.79 3.15 21.48
N THR A 588 -23.83 4.48 21.52
CA THR A 588 -24.05 5.32 20.34
C THR A 588 -22.90 6.32 20.20
N PHE A 589 -22.54 6.64 18.97
CA PHE A 589 -21.40 7.48 18.63
C PHE A 589 -21.77 8.50 17.57
N ILE A 590 -21.33 9.74 17.75
CA ILE A 590 -21.50 10.83 16.79
C ILE A 590 -20.12 11.40 16.45
N TYR A 591 -19.90 11.68 15.17
CA TYR A 591 -18.65 12.21 14.64
C TYR A 591 -18.84 13.62 14.05
N ASP A 592 -17.78 14.42 14.01
CA ASP A 592 -17.74 15.65 13.22
C ASP A 592 -17.38 15.38 11.75
N SER A 593 -17.37 16.41 10.91
CA SER A 593 -17.06 16.27 9.48
C SER A 593 -15.60 15.89 9.17
N LEU A 594 -14.71 15.91 10.18
CA LEU A 594 -13.36 15.37 10.09
C LEU A 594 -13.30 13.91 10.56
N HIS A 595 -14.46 13.30 10.82
CA HIS A 595 -14.65 11.94 11.33
C HIS A 595 -14.04 11.70 12.71
N ARG A 596 -13.90 12.76 13.53
CA ARG A 596 -13.47 12.66 14.94
C ARG A 596 -14.69 12.43 15.83
N LEU A 597 -14.54 11.62 16.87
CA LEU A 597 -15.62 11.29 17.80
C LEU A 597 -15.99 12.51 18.66
N VAL A 598 -17.18 13.07 18.52
CA VAL A 598 -17.62 14.25 19.31
C VAL A 598 -18.60 13.90 20.42
N GLN A 599 -19.28 12.75 20.33
CA GLN A 599 -20.14 12.27 21.40
C GLN A 599 -20.13 10.74 21.46
N ALA A 600 -20.14 10.21 22.68
CA ALA A 600 -20.40 8.80 22.95
C ALA A 600 -21.40 8.62 24.08
N GLN A 601 -22.28 7.64 23.99
CA GLN A 601 -23.14 7.22 25.09
C GLN A 601 -22.94 5.74 25.36
N GLY A 602 -23.16 5.33 26.60
CA GLY A 602 -23.02 3.94 27.01
C GLY A 602 -23.49 3.72 28.44
N ARG A 603 -23.05 2.62 29.03
CA ARG A 603 -23.30 2.30 30.43
C ARG A 603 -22.00 2.13 31.21
N GLU A 604 -22.07 2.40 32.50
CA GLU A 604 -20.99 2.20 33.44
C GLU A 604 -21.54 1.77 34.80
N HIS A 605 -20.67 1.30 35.68
CA HIS A 605 -21.08 1.00 37.05
C HIS A 605 -21.21 2.28 37.89
N VAL A 606 -22.16 2.31 38.82
CA VAL A 606 -22.42 3.51 39.67
C VAL A 606 -21.26 3.94 40.56
N THR A 607 -20.27 3.07 40.75
CA THR A 607 -19.05 3.36 41.53
C THR A 607 -17.89 3.86 40.68
N THR A 608 -18.09 4.04 39.37
CA THR A 608 -17.12 4.71 38.51
C THR A 608 -16.93 6.14 39.01
N LEU A 609 -15.69 6.48 39.35
CA LEU A 609 -15.33 7.79 39.90
C LEU A 609 -14.70 8.67 38.82
N PRO A 610 -14.82 10.00 38.94
CA PRO A 610 -14.08 10.92 38.09
C PRO A 610 -12.58 10.60 38.13
N PRO A 611 -11.91 10.43 36.97
CA PRO A 611 -10.47 10.26 36.93
C PRO A 611 -9.83 11.61 37.25
N ALA A 612 -9.61 11.93 38.53
CA ALA A 612 -9.10 13.24 38.93
C ALA A 612 -7.61 13.46 38.58
N GLY A 613 -6.90 12.42 38.11
CA GLY A 613 -5.48 12.51 37.71
C GLY A 613 -4.85 11.21 37.24
N THR A 614 -5.48 10.08 37.54
CA THR A 614 -5.06 8.73 37.14
C THR A 614 -6.29 7.94 36.74
N ASP A 615 -6.09 6.86 35.99
CA ASP A 615 -7.09 5.80 35.88
C ASP A 615 -7.15 5.05 37.23
N PRO A 616 -8.33 4.74 37.79
CA PRO A 616 -8.44 3.96 39.02
C PRO A 616 -7.68 2.62 38.97
N PRO A 617 -7.23 2.10 40.13
CA PRO A 617 -6.50 0.84 40.20
C PRO A 617 -7.32 -0.33 39.64
N LEU A 618 -6.60 -1.31 39.08
CA LEU A 618 -7.10 -2.44 38.29
C LEU A 618 -7.88 -3.49 39.12
N HIS A 619 -8.84 -3.09 39.94
CA HIS A 619 -9.72 -4.00 40.65
C HIS A 619 -11.04 -4.19 39.90
N ALA A 620 -11.69 -5.32 40.11
CA ALA A 620 -13.09 -5.46 39.71
C ALA A 620 -13.93 -4.45 40.48
N HIS A 621 -15.02 -3.95 39.89
CA HIS A 621 -15.93 -3.08 40.62
C HIS A 621 -16.46 -3.87 41.82
N ARG A 622 -16.30 -3.29 43.02
CA ARG A 622 -16.85 -3.85 44.25
C ARG A 622 -18.32 -3.46 44.32
N GLY A 623 -19.24 -4.42 44.30
CA GLY A 623 -20.68 -4.14 44.38
C GLY A 623 -21.54 -5.15 43.64
N ASP A 624 -22.84 -4.87 43.61
CA ASP A 624 -23.82 -5.61 42.83
C ASP A 624 -23.71 -5.21 41.35
N GLY A 625 -23.39 -6.18 40.48
CA GLY A 625 -23.26 -5.96 39.03
C GLY A 625 -24.55 -5.51 38.32
N GLN A 626 -25.67 -5.43 39.06
CA GLN A 626 -26.92 -4.82 38.59
C GLN A 626 -26.99 -3.31 38.86
N GLN A 627 -26.00 -2.70 39.49
CA GLN A 627 -25.98 -1.25 39.73
C GLN A 627 -25.27 -0.51 38.59
N MET A 628 -25.91 -0.53 37.42
CA MET A 628 -25.43 0.15 36.22
C MET A 628 -26.17 1.47 36.02
N GLN A 629 -25.50 2.45 35.42
CA GLN A 629 -26.06 3.74 35.05
C GLN A 629 -25.64 4.11 33.61
N LEU A 630 -26.39 5.00 32.96
CA LEU A 630 -26.05 5.51 31.64
C LEU A 630 -25.11 6.71 31.74
N TYR A 631 -24.19 6.86 30.79
CA TYR A 631 -23.34 8.04 30.67
C TYR A 631 -23.43 8.66 29.27
N THR A 632 -23.04 9.93 29.17
CA THR A 632 -22.76 10.63 27.91
C THR A 632 -21.42 11.35 28.02
N GLU A 633 -20.53 11.08 27.07
CA GLU A 633 -19.26 11.79 26.90
C GLU A 633 -19.33 12.71 25.69
N LEU A 634 -18.90 13.96 25.86
CA LEU A 634 -18.74 14.96 24.79
C LEU A 634 -17.27 15.34 24.67
N PHE A 635 -16.77 15.39 23.43
CA PHE A 635 -15.38 15.64 23.10
C PHE A 635 -15.27 16.87 22.22
N ASP A 636 -14.53 17.88 22.70
CA ASP A 636 -14.23 19.08 21.91
C ASP A 636 -12.75 19.10 21.54
N TYR A 637 -12.47 19.43 20.28
CA TYR A 637 -11.11 19.48 19.74
C TYR A 637 -10.72 20.89 19.30
N ASP A 638 -9.42 21.19 19.31
CA ASP A 638 -8.87 22.36 18.62
C ASP A 638 -8.66 22.10 17.12
N GLU A 639 -8.14 23.10 16.43
CA GLU A 639 -7.91 23.10 14.98
C GLU A 639 -6.80 22.15 14.49
N VAL A 640 -5.97 21.64 15.40
CA VAL A 640 -4.91 20.66 15.12
C VAL A 640 -5.21 19.29 15.75
N GLY A 641 -6.44 19.09 16.22
CA GLY A 641 -6.96 17.82 16.72
C GLY A 641 -6.53 17.44 18.14
N ASN A 642 -6.06 18.40 18.94
CA ASN A 642 -5.93 18.20 20.38
C ASN A 642 -7.30 18.22 21.05
N LEU A 643 -7.54 17.33 22.02
CA LEU A 643 -8.74 17.40 22.87
C LEU A 643 -8.62 18.60 23.80
N VAL A 644 -9.58 19.53 23.77
CA VAL A 644 -9.63 20.72 24.65
C VAL A 644 -10.62 20.56 25.80
N GLN A 645 -11.65 19.73 25.61
CA GLN A 645 -12.62 19.41 26.65
C GLN A 645 -13.15 17.99 26.52
N LEU A 646 -13.30 17.31 27.66
CA LEU A 646 -14.05 16.07 27.82
C LEU A 646 -15.10 16.27 28.90
N GLN A 647 -16.37 16.27 28.52
CA GLN A 647 -17.49 16.34 29.46
C GLN A 647 -18.08 14.95 29.64
N HIS A 648 -18.12 14.45 30.88
CA HIS A 648 -18.74 13.18 31.23
C HIS A 648 -19.98 13.47 32.09
N SER A 649 -21.15 13.11 31.59
CA SER A 649 -22.45 13.36 32.20
C SER A 649 -23.15 12.07 32.54
N VAL A 650 -23.62 11.96 33.78
CA VAL A 650 -24.45 10.85 34.25
C VAL A 650 -25.81 11.42 34.68
N PRO A 651 -26.88 11.18 33.90
CA PRO A 651 -28.21 11.66 34.24
C PRO A 651 -28.66 11.17 35.63
N GLY A 652 -29.15 12.08 36.47
CA GLY A 652 -29.60 11.75 37.83
C GLY A 652 -28.48 11.59 38.87
N ASN A 653 -27.21 11.57 38.47
CA ASN A 653 -26.06 11.44 39.37
C ASN A 653 -25.00 12.53 39.10
N SER A 654 -25.26 13.74 39.61
CA SER A 654 -24.34 14.87 39.47
C SER A 654 -22.97 14.64 40.12
N ALA A 655 -22.85 13.71 41.07
CA ALA A 655 -21.58 13.39 41.73
C ALA A 655 -20.65 12.54 40.85
N ALA A 656 -21.22 11.75 39.94
CA ALA A 656 -20.47 11.01 38.91
C ALA A 656 -20.22 11.83 37.64
N SER A 657 -20.91 12.97 37.47
CA SER A 657 -20.69 13.88 36.34
C SER A 657 -19.46 14.78 36.57
N TRP A 658 -18.63 14.95 35.55
CA TRP A 658 -17.43 15.79 35.61
C TRP A 658 -17.08 16.37 34.25
N THR A 659 -16.26 17.41 34.24
CA THR A 659 -15.70 17.98 33.01
C THR A 659 -14.22 18.16 33.19
N ARG A 660 -13.46 17.69 32.22
CA ARG A 660 -12.03 17.95 32.12
C ARG A 660 -11.76 18.94 31.01
N THR A 661 -11.02 19.98 31.33
CA THR A 661 -10.45 20.90 30.33
C THR A 661 -8.95 20.65 30.19
N TYR A 662 -8.44 20.79 28.97
CA TYR A 662 -7.04 20.58 28.63
C TYR A 662 -6.42 21.91 28.22
N ALA A 663 -5.25 22.22 28.77
CA ALA A 663 -4.44 23.37 28.36
C ALA A 663 -3.11 22.90 27.81
N TYR A 664 -2.69 23.49 26.71
CA TYR A 664 -1.49 23.14 25.97
C TYR A 664 -0.42 24.21 26.14
N ASP A 665 0.84 23.85 25.91
CA ASP A 665 1.95 24.79 26.00
C ASP A 665 1.84 25.87 24.90
N THR A 666 1.56 27.11 25.32
CA THR A 666 1.47 28.29 24.45
C THR A 666 2.78 29.08 24.37
N THR A 667 3.81 28.68 25.11
CA THR A 667 5.03 29.44 25.35
C THR A 667 6.30 28.73 24.90
N GLY A 668 6.15 27.61 24.17
CA GLY A 668 7.18 26.64 23.82
C GLY A 668 8.45 27.18 23.14
N ASN A 669 9.32 26.26 22.75
CA ASN A 669 10.72 26.49 22.40
C ASN A 669 10.90 27.65 21.37
N GLY A 670 11.24 28.86 21.81
CA GLY A 670 11.38 30.05 20.96
C GLY A 670 10.13 30.94 20.80
N GLY A 671 9.11 30.79 21.64
CA GLY A 671 7.88 31.61 21.64
C GLY A 671 6.76 31.08 20.73
N VAL A 672 6.94 29.88 20.17
CA VAL A 672 5.92 29.17 19.37
C VAL A 672 5.33 28.05 20.24
N GLY A 673 4.01 28.02 20.42
CA GLY A 673 3.34 26.97 21.20
C GLY A 673 3.47 25.57 20.58
N SER A 674 3.28 24.52 21.38
CA SER A 674 3.40 23.11 20.98
C SER A 674 2.10 22.31 21.22
N ASN A 675 2.07 21.03 20.88
CA ASN A 675 0.97 20.12 21.22
C ASN A 675 1.20 19.40 22.56
N ARG A 676 2.24 19.78 23.32
CA ARG A 676 2.54 19.24 24.64
C ARG A 676 1.47 19.67 25.63
N LEU A 677 0.94 18.71 26.40
CA LEU A 677 -0.07 18.99 27.42
C LEU A 677 0.59 19.78 28.56
N ALA A 678 0.06 20.94 28.90
CA ALA A 678 0.58 21.75 30.02
C ALA A 678 -0.18 21.46 31.31
N SER A 679 -1.51 21.37 31.24
CA SER A 679 -2.33 21.02 32.40
C SER A 679 -3.69 20.46 32.03
N THR A 680 -4.32 19.78 32.99
CA THR A 680 -5.74 19.44 32.95
C THR A 680 -6.44 19.94 34.20
N THR A 681 -7.71 20.30 34.09
CA THR A 681 -8.52 20.75 35.23
C THR A 681 -9.82 19.96 35.29
N VAL A 682 -10.13 19.37 36.44
CA VAL A 682 -11.41 18.74 36.77
C VAL A 682 -11.96 19.36 38.04
N GLY A 683 -13.09 20.05 37.95
CA GLY A 683 -13.63 20.83 39.07
C GLY A 683 -12.63 21.91 39.51
N THR A 684 -12.19 21.86 40.77
CA THR A 684 -11.18 22.78 41.32
C THR A 684 -9.75 22.24 41.26
N THR A 685 -9.57 21.00 40.80
CA THR A 685 -8.27 20.33 40.79
C THR A 685 -7.60 20.53 39.44
N THR A 686 -6.44 21.18 39.45
CA THR A 686 -5.58 21.35 38.26
C THR A 686 -4.30 20.56 38.43
N ILE A 687 -3.97 19.75 37.43
CA ILE A 687 -2.74 18.96 37.36
C ILE A 687 -1.86 19.55 36.26
N GLY A 688 -0.60 19.84 36.59
CA GLY A 688 0.41 20.23 35.62
C GLY A 688 1.17 19.01 35.07
N TYR A 689 1.60 19.11 33.82
CA TYR A 689 2.39 18.08 33.12
C TYR A 689 3.67 18.72 32.59
N ALA A 690 4.79 18.05 32.81
CA ALA A 690 6.10 18.49 32.32
C ALA A 690 6.61 17.50 31.26
N HIS A 691 7.37 18.04 30.31
CA HIS A 691 7.97 17.28 29.23
C HIS A 691 9.46 17.60 29.14
N ASP A 692 10.25 16.65 28.64
CA ASP A 692 11.64 16.89 28.27
C ASP A 692 11.78 17.65 26.93
N ALA A 693 13.01 17.84 26.46
CA ALA A 693 13.28 18.51 25.18
C ALA A 693 12.72 17.75 23.97
N HIS A 694 12.63 16.41 24.05
CA HIS A 694 12.10 15.54 23.01
C HIS A 694 10.59 15.32 23.12
N GLY A 695 9.93 15.97 24.09
CA GLY A 695 8.49 15.92 24.23
C GLY A 695 7.97 14.67 24.91
N ASN A 696 8.80 13.97 25.71
CA ASN A 696 8.34 12.87 26.53
C ASN A 696 7.88 13.38 27.90
N LEU A 697 6.77 12.85 28.40
CA LEU A 697 6.20 13.24 29.70
C LEU A 697 7.09 12.78 30.85
N THR A 698 7.48 13.69 31.76
CA THR A 698 8.44 13.39 32.85
C THR A 698 7.80 13.15 34.21
N GLN A 699 6.50 13.38 34.35
CA GLN A 699 5.76 13.13 35.59
C GLN A 699 4.25 13.00 35.36
N LEU A 700 3.60 12.24 36.23
CA LEU A 700 2.15 12.12 36.39
C LEU A 700 1.80 12.27 37.89
N PRO A 701 0.54 12.55 38.26
CA PRO A 701 0.15 12.71 39.67
C PRO A 701 0.55 11.55 40.59
N HIS A 702 0.51 10.31 40.08
CA HIS A 702 0.94 9.09 40.78
C HIS A 702 2.34 8.61 40.41
N LEU A 703 2.97 9.22 39.40
CA LEU A 703 4.33 8.92 38.98
C LEU A 703 5.17 10.20 39.07
N PRO A 704 5.69 10.58 40.25
CA PRO A 704 6.46 11.81 40.43
C PRO A 704 7.71 11.91 39.55
N ALA A 705 8.24 10.79 39.06
CA ALA A 705 9.32 10.76 38.08
C ALA A 705 9.05 9.71 36.99
N MET A 706 9.32 10.09 35.75
CA MET A 706 9.32 9.23 34.56
C MET A 706 10.57 9.56 33.75
N ASP A 707 11.51 8.62 33.68
CA ASP A 707 12.76 8.81 32.94
C ASP A 707 12.75 8.03 31.63
N TRP A 708 13.34 8.63 30.62
CA TRP A 708 13.40 8.11 29.25
C TRP A 708 14.86 7.82 28.88
N ASP A 709 15.07 6.80 28.06
CA ASP A 709 16.41 6.48 27.58
C ASP A 709 16.81 7.31 26.35
N HIS A 710 18.04 7.08 25.88
CA HIS A 710 18.60 7.69 24.68
C HIS A 710 17.80 7.47 23.38
N ALA A 711 16.87 6.51 23.35
CA ALA A 711 16.02 6.20 22.21
C ALA A 711 14.57 6.71 22.38
N ASP A 712 14.33 7.59 23.36
CA ASP A 712 13.02 8.11 23.75
C ASP A 712 12.04 7.01 24.22
N GLN A 713 12.56 5.98 24.89
CA GLN A 713 11.77 4.88 25.47
C GLN A 713 11.70 5.01 26.99
N LEU A 714 10.51 4.82 27.57
CA LEU A 714 10.31 4.96 29.02
C LEU A 714 11.12 3.87 29.75
N ARG A 715 12.16 4.24 30.48
CA ARG A 715 13.09 3.29 31.14
C ARG A 715 12.84 3.13 32.63
N HIS A 716 12.30 4.15 33.29
CA HIS A 716 12.11 4.16 34.73
C HIS A 716 10.90 4.99 35.15
N VAL A 717 10.22 4.56 36.20
CA VAL A 717 9.18 5.31 36.89
C VAL A 717 9.28 5.15 38.41
N ASP A 718 9.14 6.25 39.14
CA ASP A 718 8.91 6.25 40.60
C ASP A 718 7.42 6.35 40.87
N LYS A 719 6.86 5.48 41.72
CA LYS A 719 5.45 5.50 42.15
C LYS A 719 5.18 6.34 43.41
N GLY A 720 6.12 7.16 43.87
CA GLY A 720 5.92 8.09 44.99
C GLY A 720 5.58 7.39 46.31
N GLY A 721 6.24 6.26 46.59
CA GLY A 721 6.02 5.40 47.77
C GLY A 721 5.53 4.00 47.45
N GLY A 722 5.13 3.72 46.20
CA GLY A 722 4.77 2.38 45.71
C GLY A 722 5.94 1.57 45.12
N GLY A 723 7.19 2.04 45.28
CA GLY A 723 8.38 1.44 44.69
C GLY A 723 8.75 2.01 43.32
N GLU A 724 9.82 1.47 42.74
CA GLU A 724 10.39 1.88 41.44
C GLU A 724 10.19 0.78 40.40
N ALA A 725 9.83 1.15 39.17
CA ALA A 725 9.71 0.21 38.06
C ALA A 725 10.61 0.59 36.88
N TRP A 726 11.23 -0.42 36.29
CA TRP A 726 12.24 -0.33 35.24
C TRP A 726 11.81 -1.13 34.01
N PHE A 727 12.13 -0.62 32.82
CA PHE A 727 11.79 -1.25 31.54
C PHE A 727 13.03 -1.33 30.65
N GLN A 728 13.24 -2.49 30.03
CA GLN A 728 14.32 -2.71 29.06
C GLN A 728 13.75 -3.12 27.72
N TYR A 729 14.39 -2.63 26.67
CA TYR A 729 13.98 -2.80 25.28
C TYR A 729 15.12 -3.40 24.46
N ASP A 730 14.78 -4.21 23.46
CA ASP A 730 15.73 -4.62 22.43
C ASP A 730 16.02 -3.47 21.45
N ALA A 731 16.98 -3.68 20.54
CA ALA A 731 17.33 -2.70 19.52
C ALA A 731 16.20 -2.38 18.52
N ALA A 732 15.13 -3.18 18.47
CA ALA A 732 13.92 -2.89 17.69
C ALA A 732 12.90 -2.04 18.47
N GLY A 733 13.20 -1.71 19.73
CA GLY A 733 12.34 -0.98 20.66
C GLY A 733 11.19 -1.81 21.22
N GLN A 734 11.28 -3.14 21.18
CA GLN A 734 10.32 -4.02 21.84
C GLN A 734 10.74 -4.25 23.28
N ARG A 735 9.79 -4.10 24.22
CA ARG A 735 10.04 -4.33 25.64
C ARG A 735 10.32 -5.82 25.87
N VAL A 736 11.51 -6.12 26.39
CA VAL A 736 11.98 -7.49 26.69
C VAL A 736 11.86 -7.79 28.19
N ARG A 737 11.99 -6.78 29.05
CA ARG A 737 11.90 -6.96 30.51
C ARG A 737 11.21 -5.78 31.16
N LYS A 738 10.41 -6.06 32.19
CA LYS A 738 10.03 -5.07 33.20
C LYS A 738 10.32 -5.60 34.60
N VAL A 739 10.72 -4.71 35.50
CA VAL A 739 11.08 -5.02 36.88
C VAL A 739 10.42 -4.00 37.78
N TRP A 740 9.70 -4.42 38.81
CA TRP A 740 9.07 -3.55 39.79
C TRP A 740 9.52 -3.93 41.19
N GLU A 741 10.23 -3.01 41.85
CA GLU A 741 10.79 -3.18 43.18
C GLU A 741 9.89 -2.47 44.19
N HIS A 742 9.18 -3.23 45.04
CA HIS A 742 8.22 -2.69 46.00
C HIS A 742 8.24 -3.44 47.33
N GLY A 743 8.43 -2.70 48.43
CA GLY A 743 8.46 -3.27 49.77
C GLY A 743 9.51 -4.37 49.93
N ALA A 744 9.06 -5.59 50.23
CA ALA A 744 9.93 -6.76 50.39
C ALA A 744 10.10 -7.58 49.09
N TYR A 745 9.48 -7.15 47.99
CA TYR A 745 9.38 -7.94 46.77
C TYR A 745 9.97 -7.23 45.55
N ARG A 746 10.47 -8.03 44.62
CA ARG A 746 10.83 -7.62 43.26
C ARG A 746 10.05 -8.49 42.28
N ASP A 747 9.09 -7.88 41.59
CA ASP A 747 8.31 -8.55 40.56
C ASP A 747 8.94 -8.26 39.19
N GLU A 748 9.36 -9.29 38.48
CA GLU A 748 9.89 -9.16 37.12
C GLU A 748 9.01 -9.89 36.10
N ARG A 749 8.94 -9.33 34.89
CA ARG A 749 8.33 -9.99 33.73
C ARG A 749 9.27 -9.90 32.54
N ILE A 750 9.46 -11.03 31.87
CA ILE A 750 10.33 -11.19 30.72
C ILE A 750 9.45 -11.60 29.53
N TYR A 751 9.60 -10.90 28.40
CA TYR A 751 8.86 -11.13 27.15
C TYR A 751 9.79 -11.81 26.15
N LEU A 752 9.41 -13.02 25.72
CA LEU A 752 10.21 -13.91 24.88
C LEU A 752 9.42 -14.31 23.62
N GLY A 753 8.73 -13.34 23.02
CA GLY A 753 7.82 -13.56 21.90
C GLY A 753 6.55 -14.27 22.35
N GLY A 754 6.38 -15.54 21.95
CA GLY A 754 5.21 -16.36 22.30
C GLY A 754 5.13 -16.78 23.77
N LEU A 755 6.15 -16.47 24.59
CA LEU A 755 6.20 -16.80 26.01
C LEU A 755 6.45 -15.56 26.86
N GLU A 756 5.74 -15.44 27.97
CA GLU A 756 6.08 -14.56 29.08
C GLU A 756 6.50 -15.37 30.30
N LEU A 757 7.48 -14.85 31.02
CA LEU A 757 7.91 -15.39 32.30
C LEU A 757 7.76 -14.30 33.35
N TRP A 758 7.00 -14.59 34.40
CA TRP A 758 6.85 -13.72 35.55
C TRP A 758 7.39 -14.36 36.80
N ARG A 759 8.14 -13.57 37.57
CA ARG A 759 8.73 -14.01 38.83
C ARG A 759 8.51 -12.97 39.91
N ARG A 760 8.16 -13.44 41.09
CA ARG A 760 8.26 -12.67 42.32
C ARG A 760 9.48 -13.14 43.08
N ARG A 761 10.34 -12.21 43.47
CA ARG A 761 11.52 -12.47 44.28
C ARG A 761 11.44 -11.78 45.63
N ASP A 762 12.07 -12.37 46.63
CA ASP A 762 12.42 -11.65 47.84
C ASP A 762 13.49 -10.60 47.50
N ALA A 763 13.24 -9.34 47.83
CA ALA A 763 14.13 -8.24 47.46
C ALA A 763 15.49 -8.28 48.19
N GLN A 764 15.59 -8.98 49.34
CA GLN A 764 16.82 -9.08 50.12
C GLN A 764 17.65 -10.30 49.75
N THR A 765 17.01 -11.46 49.56
CA THR A 765 17.72 -12.73 49.27
C THR A 765 17.86 -13.00 47.77
N GLY A 766 16.99 -12.41 46.93
CA GLY A 766 16.91 -12.68 45.49
C GLY A 766 16.25 -14.01 45.15
N GLU A 767 15.78 -14.76 46.15
CA GLU A 767 15.09 -16.05 46.01
C GLU A 767 13.79 -15.88 45.23
N VAL A 768 13.52 -16.77 44.27
CA VAL A 768 12.26 -16.79 43.52
C VAL A 768 11.18 -17.42 44.41
N LEU A 769 10.24 -16.60 44.86
CA LEU A 769 9.12 -17.03 45.70
C LEU A 769 7.98 -17.60 44.86
N GLU A 770 7.71 -17.00 43.71
CA GLU A 770 6.71 -17.47 42.76
C GLU A 770 7.21 -17.33 41.33
N GLU A 771 6.84 -18.27 40.47
CA GLU A 771 7.11 -18.20 39.04
C GLU A 771 5.87 -18.67 38.25
N ARG A 772 5.54 -17.92 37.21
CA ARG A 772 4.47 -18.24 36.27
C ARG A 772 4.95 -18.06 34.85
N GLN A 773 4.73 -19.08 34.03
CA GLN A 773 4.92 -19.05 32.60
C GLN A 773 3.58 -18.82 31.91
N THR A 774 3.56 -17.97 30.89
CA THR A 774 2.36 -17.68 30.12
C THR A 774 2.65 -17.80 28.64
N VAL A 775 2.12 -18.84 28.01
CA VAL A 775 2.26 -19.06 26.57
C VAL A 775 1.11 -18.37 25.84
N HIS A 776 1.43 -17.63 24.79
CA HIS A 776 0.48 -16.99 23.90
C HIS A 776 0.26 -17.88 22.68
N LEU A 777 -0.93 -18.43 22.57
CA LEU A 777 -1.35 -19.21 21.42
C LEU A 777 -2.16 -18.29 20.50
N ALA A 778 -1.66 -18.11 19.29
CA ALA A 778 -2.22 -17.22 18.29
C ALA A 778 -2.77 -18.01 17.10
N ASP A 779 -3.79 -17.42 16.46
CA ASP A 779 -4.22 -17.75 15.12
C ASP A 779 -3.84 -16.61 14.15
N ASP A 780 -4.35 -16.66 12.91
CA ASP A 780 -4.08 -15.70 11.84
C ASP A 780 -4.76 -14.32 11.99
N ALA A 781 -5.33 -14.02 13.16
CA ALA A 781 -5.85 -12.70 13.54
C ALA A 781 -5.25 -12.19 14.86
N GLY A 782 -4.42 -12.99 15.53
CA GLY A 782 -3.73 -12.62 16.76
C GLY A 782 -3.91 -13.65 17.87
N ARG A 783 -3.69 -13.21 19.11
CA ARG A 783 -3.77 -14.08 20.29
C ARG A 783 -5.20 -14.56 20.52
N VAL A 784 -5.36 -15.87 20.60
CA VAL A 784 -6.64 -16.53 20.86
C VAL A 784 -6.73 -17.04 22.30
N CYS A 785 -5.64 -17.60 22.80
CA CYS A 785 -5.60 -18.23 24.11
C CYS A 785 -4.29 -17.89 24.82
N MET A 786 -4.36 -17.63 26.12
CA MET A 786 -3.21 -17.61 27.01
C MET A 786 -3.22 -18.85 27.88
N VAL A 787 -2.09 -19.52 27.99
CA VAL A 787 -1.93 -20.69 28.86
C VAL A 787 -1.02 -20.33 30.01
N GLU A 788 -1.60 -20.18 31.20
CA GLU A 788 -0.87 -19.82 32.42
C GLU A 788 -0.51 -21.07 33.22
N THR A 789 0.79 -21.23 33.53
CA THR A 789 1.29 -22.36 34.34
C THR A 789 2.15 -21.85 35.49
N LYS A 790 1.75 -22.16 36.73
CA LYS A 790 2.54 -21.84 37.94
C LYS A 790 3.61 -22.92 38.14
N THR A 791 4.88 -22.53 38.07
CA THR A 791 6.03 -23.45 38.12
C THR A 791 6.77 -23.39 39.46
N ILE A 792 6.71 -22.26 40.17
CA ILE A 792 7.24 -22.11 41.54
C ILE A 792 6.14 -21.50 42.42
N ASP A 793 5.99 -22.06 43.62
CA ASP A 793 5.08 -21.57 44.66
C ASP A 793 5.75 -21.61 46.04
N ALA A 794 5.64 -20.50 46.77
CA ALA A 794 6.24 -20.33 48.10
C ALA A 794 7.73 -20.76 48.18
N GLY A 795 8.52 -20.41 47.15
CA GLY A 795 9.95 -20.73 47.06
C GLY A 795 10.29 -22.14 46.57
N ALA A 796 9.29 -22.99 46.30
CA ALA A 796 9.49 -24.38 45.89
C ALA A 796 8.93 -24.66 44.48
N PRO A 797 9.60 -25.49 43.66
CA PRO A 797 9.04 -25.96 42.40
C PRO A 797 7.71 -26.71 42.62
N VAL A 798 6.71 -26.40 41.80
CA VAL A 798 5.42 -27.11 41.80
C VAL A 798 5.64 -28.49 41.19
N GLY A 799 5.43 -29.55 41.97
CA GLY A 799 5.72 -30.92 41.53
C GLY A 799 4.87 -31.43 40.35
N SER A 800 3.66 -30.87 40.16
CA SER A 800 2.80 -31.13 39.00
C SER A 800 2.09 -29.83 38.59
N PRO A 801 2.77 -28.98 37.80
CA PRO A 801 2.19 -27.73 37.31
C PRO A 801 0.93 -28.02 36.49
N GLN A 802 -0.13 -27.24 36.72
CA GLN A 802 -1.40 -27.37 35.99
C GLN A 802 -1.57 -26.15 35.08
N PRO A 803 -1.62 -26.33 33.75
CA PRO A 803 -1.89 -25.25 32.82
C PRO A 803 -3.34 -24.79 32.93
N ARG A 804 -3.57 -23.48 32.88
CA ARG A 804 -4.91 -22.87 32.84
C ARG A 804 -5.10 -22.13 31.52
N TYR A 805 -6.15 -22.47 30.78
CA TYR A 805 -6.43 -21.87 29.48
C TYR A 805 -7.34 -20.67 29.64
N ARG A 806 -7.02 -19.59 28.93
CA ARG A 806 -7.73 -18.32 29.03
C ARG A 806 -7.99 -17.81 27.63
N TYR A 807 -9.19 -18.06 27.13
CA TYR A 807 -9.62 -17.66 25.79
C TYR A 807 -10.16 -16.23 25.82
N SER A 808 -9.61 -15.37 24.95
CA SER A 808 -10.09 -13.99 24.80
C SER A 808 -11.17 -13.92 23.72
N LEU A 809 -12.30 -13.27 24.06
CA LEU A 809 -13.36 -12.92 23.13
C LEU A 809 -13.33 -11.41 22.92
N ASP A 810 -12.75 -11.02 21.79
CA ASP A 810 -12.49 -9.62 21.48
C ASP A 810 -13.64 -8.97 20.72
N ASN A 811 -13.69 -7.64 20.71
CA ASN A 811 -14.54 -6.87 19.79
C ASN A 811 -13.84 -6.59 18.44
N HIS A 812 -14.47 -5.75 17.61
CA HIS A 812 -13.94 -5.35 16.30
C HIS A 812 -12.55 -4.70 16.34
N LEU A 813 -12.16 -4.02 17.43
CA LEU A 813 -10.84 -3.40 17.61
C LEU A 813 -9.77 -4.40 18.08
N GLY A 814 -10.15 -5.63 18.43
CA GLY A 814 -9.29 -6.54 19.18
C GLY A 814 -9.23 -6.21 20.68
N THR A 815 -10.16 -5.41 21.19
CA THR A 815 -10.28 -5.16 22.63
C THR A 815 -10.90 -6.38 23.30
N ALA A 816 -10.24 -6.94 24.31
CA ALA A 816 -10.73 -8.10 25.05
C ALA A 816 -11.97 -7.73 25.87
N VAL A 817 -13.13 -8.31 25.56
CA VAL A 817 -14.40 -8.03 26.24
C VAL A 817 -14.71 -9.11 27.27
N VAL A 818 -14.74 -10.38 26.85
CA VAL A 818 -14.99 -11.54 27.70
C VAL A 818 -13.77 -12.44 27.69
N GLU A 819 -13.45 -13.03 28.83
CA GLU A 819 -12.39 -14.03 28.94
C GLU A 819 -12.99 -15.27 29.59
N VAL A 820 -12.77 -16.43 28.99
CA VAL A 820 -13.35 -17.69 29.43
C VAL A 820 -12.28 -18.76 29.61
N ASP A 821 -12.55 -19.71 30.51
CA ASP A 821 -11.69 -20.88 30.73
C ASP A 821 -11.87 -21.94 29.63
N GLU A 822 -11.17 -23.08 29.77
CA GLU A 822 -11.31 -24.22 28.86
C GLU A 822 -12.74 -24.76 28.76
N ALA A 823 -13.53 -24.70 29.83
CA ALA A 823 -14.93 -25.14 29.81
C ALA A 823 -15.89 -24.08 29.25
N GLY A 824 -15.36 -22.91 28.89
CA GLY A 824 -16.13 -21.76 28.44
C GLY A 824 -16.84 -21.01 29.57
N ALA A 825 -16.47 -21.23 30.85
CA ALA A 825 -16.97 -20.45 31.96
C ALA A 825 -16.29 -19.07 32.00
N VAL A 826 -17.05 -18.03 32.36
CA VAL A 826 -16.55 -16.65 32.33
C VAL A 826 -15.57 -16.40 33.49
N ILE A 827 -14.34 -16.06 33.15
CA ILE A 827 -13.29 -15.64 34.10
C ILE A 827 -13.44 -14.15 34.39
N SER A 828 -13.61 -13.34 33.34
CA SER A 828 -13.72 -11.89 33.45
C SER A 828 -14.54 -11.27 32.34
N TYR A 829 -15.12 -10.11 32.62
CA TYR A 829 -15.87 -9.27 31.70
C TYR A 829 -15.44 -7.81 31.89
N GLU A 830 -15.21 -7.08 30.81
CA GLU A 830 -14.81 -5.67 30.87
C GLU A 830 -15.45 -4.88 29.73
N GLU A 831 -16.01 -3.72 30.06
CA GLU A 831 -16.51 -2.69 29.14
C GLU A 831 -15.62 -1.45 29.25
N TYR A 832 -15.46 -0.73 28.13
CA TYR A 832 -14.57 0.41 28.04
C TYR A 832 -15.33 1.65 27.54
N HIS A 833 -14.95 2.82 28.04
CA HIS A 833 -15.25 4.10 27.37
C HIS A 833 -14.48 4.17 26.04
N PRO A 834 -14.86 5.05 25.10
CA PRO A 834 -14.28 5.09 23.76
C PRO A 834 -12.76 5.18 23.72
N TYR A 835 -12.15 5.95 24.63
CA TYR A 835 -10.70 6.13 24.69
C TYR A 835 -9.96 5.11 25.57
N GLY A 836 -10.63 4.06 26.05
CA GLY A 836 -10.00 2.89 26.67
C GLY A 836 -9.89 2.88 28.19
N THR A 837 -10.48 3.86 28.89
CA THR A 837 -10.75 3.74 30.33
C THR A 837 -11.83 2.69 30.57
N THR A 838 -11.82 2.08 31.74
CA THR A 838 -12.77 1.00 32.09
C THR A 838 -14.10 1.60 32.55
N ALA A 839 -15.19 1.27 31.86
CA ALA A 839 -16.55 1.67 32.23
C ALA A 839 -17.20 0.67 33.21
N TYR A 840 -16.91 -0.61 33.02
CA TYR A 840 -17.31 -1.68 33.92
C TYR A 840 -16.34 -2.85 33.85
N ARG A 841 -16.19 -3.54 34.98
CA ARG A 841 -15.36 -4.73 35.09
C ARG A 841 -15.91 -5.67 36.15
N ALA A 842 -16.15 -6.91 35.73
CA ALA A 842 -16.43 -8.04 36.58
C ALA A 842 -15.33 -9.10 36.43
N ALA A 843 -15.04 -9.78 37.53
CA ALA A 843 -14.08 -10.89 37.56
C ALA A 843 -14.56 -11.92 38.57
N ASP A 844 -14.25 -13.19 38.31
CA ASP A 844 -14.43 -14.23 39.32
C ASP A 844 -13.49 -13.97 40.51
N SER A 845 -14.08 -13.93 41.70
CA SER A 845 -13.37 -13.76 42.97
C SER A 845 -12.38 -14.89 43.30
N ALA A 846 -12.52 -16.06 42.65
CA ALA A 846 -11.61 -17.19 42.82
C ALA A 846 -10.33 -17.09 41.96
N VAL A 847 -10.20 -16.06 41.11
CA VAL A 847 -9.01 -15.86 40.27
C VAL A 847 -7.84 -15.39 41.15
N ASP A 848 -6.82 -16.25 41.24
CA ASP A 848 -5.59 -16.08 42.03
C ASP A 848 -4.58 -15.06 41.43
N VAL A 849 -4.95 -14.37 40.36
CA VAL A 849 -4.07 -13.44 39.61
C VAL A 849 -4.83 -12.20 39.16
N SER A 850 -4.12 -11.21 38.59
CA SER A 850 -4.74 -10.07 37.91
C SER A 850 -5.82 -10.56 36.94
N PRO A 851 -7.09 -10.15 37.10
CA PRO A 851 -8.17 -10.82 36.37
C PRO A 851 -8.09 -10.71 34.84
N ARG A 852 -7.35 -9.70 34.32
CA ARG A 852 -7.06 -9.51 32.90
C ARG A 852 -5.89 -8.54 32.71
N ARG A 853 -4.87 -8.96 31.96
CA ARG A 853 -3.65 -8.17 31.65
C ARG A 853 -3.78 -7.40 30.34
N TYR A 854 -4.18 -8.09 29.28
CA TYR A 854 -4.37 -7.52 27.95
C TYR A 854 -5.82 -7.10 27.76
N ARG A 855 -6.04 -5.83 27.42
CA ARG A 855 -7.35 -5.19 27.55
C ARG A 855 -7.73 -4.42 26.28
N TYR A 856 -7.74 -3.08 26.37
CA TYR A 856 -8.07 -2.18 25.27
C TYR A 856 -7.14 -2.39 24.08
N THR A 857 -7.71 -2.62 22.90
CA THR A 857 -7.02 -2.93 21.63
C THR A 857 -6.01 -4.10 21.71
N GLY A 858 -6.20 -5.00 22.69
CA GLY A 858 -5.36 -6.18 22.91
C GLY A 858 -4.01 -5.86 23.56
N LYS A 859 -3.82 -4.63 24.09
CA LYS A 859 -2.57 -4.17 24.70
C LYS A 859 -2.52 -4.40 26.20
N GLU A 860 -1.30 -4.60 26.71
CA GLU A 860 -1.06 -4.73 28.15
C GLU A 860 -1.25 -3.35 28.80
N LYS A 861 -2.08 -3.32 29.84
CA LYS A 861 -2.14 -2.20 30.78
C LYS A 861 -1.23 -2.51 31.96
N ASP A 862 -0.16 -1.76 32.11
CA ASP A 862 0.81 -1.97 33.18
C ASP A 862 0.20 -1.64 34.54
N GLU A 863 0.39 -2.54 35.51
CA GLU A 863 -0.17 -2.38 36.86
C GLU A 863 0.61 -1.32 37.66
N GLU A 864 1.89 -1.21 37.34
CA GLU A 864 2.83 -0.27 37.93
C GLU A 864 2.57 1.18 37.48
N THR A 865 2.18 1.42 36.23
CA THR A 865 1.98 2.78 35.68
C THR A 865 0.53 3.15 35.40
N GLY A 866 -0.34 2.17 35.16
CA GLY A 866 -1.68 2.39 34.61
C GLY A 866 -1.71 2.69 33.11
N LEU A 867 -0.55 2.78 32.43
CA LEU A 867 -0.44 3.08 31.01
C LEU A 867 -0.60 1.81 30.16
N TYR A 868 -1.08 1.99 28.92
CA TYR A 868 -1.08 0.93 27.93
C TYR A 868 0.24 0.92 27.15
N TYR A 869 0.92 -0.23 27.10
CA TYR A 869 2.12 -0.39 26.28
C TYR A 869 1.75 -0.79 24.84
N HIS A 870 2.03 0.09 23.88
CA HIS A 870 1.74 -0.16 22.46
C HIS A 870 2.97 -0.55 21.64
N GLY A 871 4.14 -0.78 22.24
CA GLY A 871 5.37 -1.04 21.49
C GLY A 871 6.28 0.19 21.47
N ALA A 872 6.04 1.12 20.55
CA ALA A 872 6.86 2.32 20.42
C ALA A 872 6.55 3.41 21.47
N ARG A 873 5.33 3.42 22.03
CA ARG A 873 4.85 4.45 22.96
C ARG A 873 3.95 3.87 24.04
N TYR A 874 3.78 4.66 25.11
CA TYR A 874 2.79 4.43 26.15
C TYR A 874 1.58 5.33 25.97
N TYR A 875 0.39 4.75 26.15
CA TYR A 875 -0.88 5.44 25.99
C TYR A 875 -1.55 5.67 27.35
N ALA A 876 -1.89 6.93 27.65
CA ALA A 876 -2.61 7.32 28.85
C ALA A 876 -4.10 7.43 28.52
N ALA A 877 -4.84 6.32 28.67
CA ALA A 877 -6.25 6.22 28.28
C ALA A 877 -7.13 7.31 28.92
N TRP A 878 -6.90 7.62 30.20
CA TRP A 878 -7.65 8.67 30.88
C TRP A 878 -7.40 10.04 30.27
N LEU A 879 -6.22 10.31 29.68
CA LEU A 879 -5.92 11.57 29.00
C LEU A 879 -6.29 11.56 27.51
N ALA A 880 -6.74 10.43 26.96
CA ALA A 880 -7.04 10.24 25.53
C ALA A 880 -5.86 10.55 24.59
N ARG A 881 -4.62 10.32 25.03
CA ARG A 881 -3.41 10.69 24.26
C ARG A 881 -2.15 9.87 24.60
N TRP A 882 -1.16 9.96 23.72
CA TRP A 882 0.18 9.40 23.94
C TRP A 882 0.98 10.19 24.99
N THR A 883 1.87 9.51 25.73
CA THR A 883 2.78 10.13 26.70
C THR A 883 4.10 10.63 26.11
N ALA A 884 4.37 10.31 24.84
CA ALA A 884 5.55 10.73 24.09
C ALA A 884 5.17 11.09 22.65
N ALA A 885 5.99 11.92 22.01
CA ALA A 885 5.81 12.27 20.61
C ALA A 885 6.00 11.04 19.69
N ASP A 886 5.33 11.02 18.54
CA ASP A 886 5.46 9.91 17.58
C ASP A 886 6.91 9.79 17.06
N PRO A 887 7.59 8.64 17.28
CA PRO A 887 8.95 8.44 16.79
C PRO A 887 9.03 8.38 15.25
N SER A 888 7.90 8.20 14.55
CA SER A 888 7.83 8.20 13.08
C SER A 888 7.57 9.60 12.50
N GLY A 889 7.39 10.62 13.34
CA GLY A 889 7.09 11.98 12.92
C GLY A 889 5.67 12.11 12.34
N LEU A 890 5.53 12.83 11.22
CA LEU A 890 4.24 13.27 10.68
C LEU A 890 3.42 12.17 9.95
N VAL A 891 3.68 10.88 10.23
CA VAL A 891 3.05 9.75 9.51
C VAL A 891 1.54 9.67 9.74
N ASP A 892 1.05 10.10 10.91
CA ASP A 892 -0.38 10.08 11.28
C ASP A 892 -1.00 11.48 11.50
N GLY A 893 -0.36 12.49 10.90
CA GLY A 893 -0.76 13.89 10.93
C GLY A 893 0.24 14.81 11.62
N VAL A 894 -0.11 16.10 11.70
CA VAL A 894 0.77 17.16 12.26
C VAL A 894 0.88 17.15 13.78
N ASN A 895 -0.07 16.50 14.47
CA ASN A 895 -0.09 16.39 15.92
C ASN A 895 0.51 15.06 16.37
N LEU A 896 1.69 15.11 16.99
CA LEU A 896 2.45 13.93 17.36
C LEU A 896 1.91 13.17 18.58
N TYR A 897 0.90 13.70 19.28
CA TYR A 897 0.32 13.10 20.49
C TYR A 897 -1.12 12.58 20.31
N ARG A 898 -1.76 12.90 19.19
CA ARG A 898 -3.15 12.56 18.91
C ARG A 898 -3.31 11.04 18.84
N TYR A 899 -4.25 10.49 19.61
CA TYR A 899 -4.56 9.07 19.55
C TYR A 899 -5.50 8.78 18.38
N VAL A 900 -5.06 7.92 17.46
CA VAL A 900 -5.83 7.34 16.34
C VAL A 900 -6.73 8.34 15.60
N ARG A 901 -6.17 9.51 15.27
CA ARG A 901 -6.84 10.62 14.56
C ARG A 901 -8.07 11.22 15.24
N GLY A 902 -8.36 10.85 16.48
CA GLY A 902 -9.59 11.24 17.17
C GLY A 902 -10.77 10.29 16.94
N SER A 903 -10.54 9.11 16.35
CA SER A 903 -11.61 8.16 15.97
C SER A 903 -11.41 6.77 16.64
N PRO A 904 -11.40 6.68 17.98
CA PRO A 904 -10.97 5.48 18.70
C PRO A 904 -11.92 4.28 18.59
N ILE A 905 -13.15 4.49 18.11
CA ILE A 905 -14.11 3.42 17.84
C ILE A 905 -13.86 2.78 16.47
N VAL A 906 -13.23 3.50 15.54
CA VAL A 906 -13.02 3.07 14.15
C VAL A 906 -11.59 2.59 13.94
N LEU A 907 -10.62 3.21 14.62
CA LEU A 907 -9.19 3.01 14.40
C LEU A 907 -8.52 2.48 15.66
N ARG A 908 -7.44 1.73 15.47
CA ARG A 908 -6.51 1.31 16.54
C ARG A 908 -5.08 1.62 16.13
N ASP A 909 -4.16 1.73 17.09
CA ASP A 909 -2.72 1.81 16.81
C ASP A 909 -2.02 0.53 17.27
N PRO A 910 -1.64 -0.38 16.34
CA PRO A 910 -1.07 -1.67 16.71
C PRO A 910 0.34 -1.63 17.25
N ASP A 911 1.15 -0.60 16.98
CA ASP A 911 2.55 -0.55 17.40
C ASP A 911 2.98 0.81 17.98
N GLY A 912 2.02 1.72 18.17
CA GLY A 912 2.23 3.05 18.73
C GLY A 912 2.83 4.03 17.73
N ARG A 913 2.64 3.84 16.41
CA ARG A 913 3.24 4.67 15.34
C ARG A 913 2.24 5.16 14.30
N GLN A 914 1.16 4.43 14.06
CA GLN A 914 0.21 4.80 13.01
C GLN A 914 -1.15 4.16 13.25
N ALA A 915 -2.21 4.96 13.19
CA ALA A 915 -3.57 4.47 13.17
C ALA A 915 -3.82 3.54 11.99
N LYS A 916 -4.49 2.42 12.25
CA LYS A 916 -4.94 1.46 11.25
C LYS A 916 -6.40 1.11 11.52
N GLU A 917 -7.17 0.97 10.44
CA GLU A 917 -8.47 0.33 10.52
C GLU A 917 -8.29 -1.13 10.97
N PRO A 918 -9.04 -1.58 11.98
CA PRO A 918 -9.05 -2.97 12.35
C PRO A 918 -9.67 -3.77 11.20
N ARG A 919 -9.17 -4.98 10.98
CA ARG A 919 -9.76 -5.90 10.01
C ARG A 919 -10.27 -7.14 10.74
N PRO A 920 -11.35 -7.00 11.54
CA PRO A 920 -11.84 -8.11 12.35
C PRO A 920 -12.34 -9.24 11.46
N GLY A 921 -11.77 -10.43 11.68
CA GLY A 921 -12.02 -11.60 10.85
C GLY A 921 -11.24 -11.63 9.54
N GLU A 922 -10.39 -10.66 9.23
CA GLU A 922 -9.49 -10.79 8.07
C GLU A 922 -8.09 -11.23 8.49
N VAL A 923 -7.54 -12.19 7.75
CA VAL A 923 -6.13 -12.60 7.86
C VAL A 923 -5.23 -11.36 7.78
N SER A 924 -4.26 -11.22 8.68
CA SER A 924 -3.34 -10.08 8.62
C SER A 924 -2.70 -9.98 7.24
N ARG A 925 -2.58 -8.75 6.70
CA ARG A 925 -1.96 -8.54 5.38
C ARG A 925 -0.52 -9.09 5.37
N ALA A 926 0.18 -9.07 6.51
CA ALA A 926 1.51 -9.62 6.67
C ALA A 926 1.56 -11.15 6.59
N GLU A 927 0.56 -11.89 7.07
CA GLU A 927 0.48 -13.35 6.92
C GLU A 927 -0.03 -13.76 5.54
N ARG A 928 -0.99 -12.99 4.97
CA ARG A 928 -1.35 -13.08 3.54
C ARG A 928 -0.13 -12.83 2.65
N ASP A 929 0.68 -11.84 2.97
CA ASP A 929 1.90 -11.46 2.22
C ASP A 929 3.13 -12.33 2.62
N ALA A 930 3.11 -13.07 3.73
CA ALA A 930 4.15 -14.06 4.03
C ALA A 930 3.92 -15.34 3.19
N ALA A 931 2.69 -15.86 3.21
CA ALA A 931 2.32 -17.06 2.44
C ALA A 931 2.23 -16.80 0.93
N TYR A 932 1.77 -15.62 0.50
CA TYR A 932 1.61 -15.26 -0.90
C TYR A 932 2.45 -14.07 -1.36
N GLY A 933 3.13 -13.31 -0.52
CA GLY A 933 3.84 -12.09 -0.93
C GLY A 933 5.25 -12.34 -1.44
N LYS A 934 5.98 -13.37 -0.96
CA LYS A 934 7.17 -13.87 -1.68
C LYS A 934 6.77 -14.44 -3.05
N PHE A 935 5.66 -15.18 -3.10
CA PHE A 935 5.08 -15.68 -4.34
C PHE A 935 4.62 -14.55 -5.26
N ARG A 936 3.90 -13.55 -4.75
CA ARG A 936 3.34 -12.40 -5.48
C ARG A 936 4.43 -11.42 -5.89
N ALA A 937 5.43 -11.12 -5.08
CA ALA A 937 6.58 -10.32 -5.48
C ALA A 937 7.40 -11.03 -6.57
N ARG A 938 7.56 -12.36 -6.47
CA ARG A 938 8.21 -13.18 -7.51
C ARG A 938 7.36 -13.27 -8.77
N LEU A 939 6.03 -13.35 -8.64
CA LEU A 939 5.08 -13.40 -9.75
C LEU A 939 4.84 -12.02 -10.37
N GLU A 940 4.89 -10.93 -9.61
CA GLU A 940 4.84 -9.53 -10.06
C GLU A 940 6.17 -9.16 -10.71
N ALA A 941 7.32 -9.60 -10.19
CA ALA A 941 8.60 -9.46 -10.89
C ALA A 941 8.62 -10.27 -12.20
N LEU A 942 8.10 -11.51 -12.20
CA LEU A 942 7.98 -12.32 -13.42
C LEU A 942 6.91 -11.77 -14.38
N SER A 943 5.81 -11.25 -13.86
CA SER A 943 4.70 -10.61 -14.59
C SER A 943 5.10 -9.26 -15.13
N ASP A 944 5.93 -8.47 -14.46
CA ASP A 944 6.42 -7.18 -14.95
C ASP A 944 7.48 -7.38 -16.02
N VAL A 945 8.32 -8.41 -15.87
CA VAL A 945 9.24 -8.86 -16.94
C VAL A 945 8.45 -9.43 -18.13
N GLN A 946 7.38 -10.20 -17.89
CA GLN A 946 6.56 -10.81 -18.95
C GLN A 946 5.60 -9.84 -19.62
N ASN A 947 4.89 -8.97 -18.89
CA ASN A 947 3.96 -7.97 -19.43
C ASN A 947 4.71 -6.89 -20.20
N ASN A 948 5.91 -6.50 -19.77
CA ASN A 948 6.75 -5.58 -20.56
C ASN A 948 7.37 -6.29 -21.79
N ALA A 949 7.73 -7.57 -21.70
CA ALA A 949 8.14 -8.35 -22.87
C ALA A 949 6.98 -8.59 -23.87
N TYR A 950 5.75 -8.82 -23.38
CA TYR A 950 4.56 -9.04 -24.20
C TYR A 950 4.01 -7.76 -24.83
N HIS A 951 4.16 -6.60 -24.18
CA HIS A 951 3.82 -5.31 -24.79
C HIS A 951 4.87 -4.84 -25.82
N MET A 952 6.08 -5.40 -25.81
CA MET A 952 7.14 -5.07 -26.77
C MET A 952 7.31 -6.08 -27.90
N ALA A 953 6.98 -7.37 -27.73
CA ALA A 953 7.09 -8.37 -28.79
C ALA A 953 6.25 -8.05 -30.06
N PRO A 954 5.02 -7.51 -29.97
CA PRO A 954 4.26 -7.07 -31.15
C PRO A 954 4.83 -5.79 -31.79
N ARG A 955 5.59 -4.97 -31.04
CA ARG A 955 6.27 -3.78 -31.60
C ARG A 955 7.62 -4.10 -32.23
N ALA A 956 8.30 -5.14 -31.75
CA ALA A 956 9.57 -5.62 -32.33
C ALA A 956 9.39 -6.54 -33.55
N HIS A 957 8.28 -7.28 -33.65
CA HIS A 957 8.00 -8.10 -34.84
C HIS A 957 7.44 -7.32 -36.04
N GLY A 958 7.10 -6.04 -35.86
CA GLY A 958 6.48 -5.21 -36.89
C GLY A 958 7.37 -4.17 -37.59
N ARG A 959 8.45 -3.68 -36.97
CA ARG A 959 9.34 -2.63 -37.51
C ARG A 959 10.49 -2.35 -36.54
N VAL A 960 11.69 -2.87 -36.79
CA VAL A 960 12.89 -2.38 -36.09
C VAL A 960 13.24 -1.01 -36.70
N THR A 961 13.09 0.06 -35.92
CA THR A 961 13.40 1.45 -36.29
C THR A 961 14.35 2.04 -35.26
N ASP A 962 15.13 3.07 -35.60
CA ASP A 962 16.03 3.78 -34.67
C ASP A 962 15.31 4.31 -33.43
N GLN A 963 14.02 4.66 -33.56
CA GLN A 963 13.17 5.06 -32.44
C GLN A 963 12.96 3.90 -31.44
N GLY A 964 12.79 2.67 -31.93
CA GLY A 964 12.67 1.50 -31.05
C GLY A 964 13.93 1.19 -30.26
N LEU A 965 15.11 1.56 -30.77
CA LEU A 965 16.39 1.44 -30.07
C LEU A 965 16.63 2.61 -29.08
N LEU A 966 16.13 3.80 -29.39
CA LEU A 966 16.13 4.97 -28.49
C LEU A 966 15.15 4.79 -27.33
N ASP A 967 13.93 4.33 -27.59
CA ASP A 967 12.93 4.01 -26.57
C ASP A 967 13.43 2.90 -25.63
N LEU A 968 14.18 1.92 -26.17
CA LEU A 968 14.83 0.88 -25.37
C LEU A 968 15.92 1.46 -24.47
N ARG A 969 16.70 2.44 -24.94
CA ARG A 969 17.74 3.12 -24.14
C ARG A 969 17.18 4.04 -23.08
N GLU A 970 16.19 4.87 -23.39
CA GLU A 970 15.50 5.71 -22.38
C GLU A 970 14.81 4.85 -21.31
N TYR A 971 14.28 3.68 -21.69
CA TYR A 971 13.72 2.74 -20.73
C TYR A 971 14.80 2.08 -19.85
N ILE A 972 15.96 1.71 -20.41
CA ILE A 972 17.11 1.22 -19.63
C ILE A 972 17.59 2.28 -18.64
N ASP A 973 17.67 3.54 -19.07
CA ASP A 973 18.10 4.65 -18.21
C ASP A 973 17.04 4.99 -17.14
N GLY A 974 15.74 4.90 -17.48
CA GLY A 974 14.64 5.04 -16.53
C GLY A 974 14.55 3.89 -15.52
N ALA A 975 14.85 2.66 -15.94
CA ALA A 975 14.96 1.50 -15.06
C ALA A 975 16.14 1.66 -14.09
N ARG A 976 17.30 2.12 -14.59
CA ARG A 976 18.47 2.47 -13.76
C ARG A 976 18.16 3.60 -12.76
N ALA A 977 17.38 4.61 -13.16
CA ALA A 977 16.96 5.70 -12.28
C ALA A 977 15.95 5.27 -11.20
N ARG A 978 15.07 4.30 -11.50
CA ARG A 978 14.18 3.69 -10.49
C ARG A 978 14.95 2.77 -9.55
N LEU A 979 15.93 2.03 -10.07
CA LEU A 979 16.87 1.24 -9.28
C LEU A 979 17.64 2.10 -8.26
N SER A 980 18.06 3.31 -8.66
CA SER A 980 18.74 4.24 -7.76
C SER A 980 17.82 4.87 -6.70
N LYS A 981 16.50 4.91 -6.94
CA LYS A 981 15.50 5.40 -5.98
C LYS A 981 15.02 4.33 -4.98
N LEU A 982 15.19 3.04 -5.30
CA LEU A 982 14.87 1.92 -4.40
C LEU A 982 15.94 1.67 -3.33
N ASN A 983 17.08 2.38 -3.39
CA ASN A 983 18.19 2.27 -2.45
C ASN A 983 17.85 2.71 -1.00
N SER A 984 16.60 3.14 -0.73
CA SER A 984 16.13 3.67 0.56
C SER A 984 15.19 2.72 1.34
N ALA A 985 14.92 1.50 0.87
CA ALA A 985 14.03 0.55 1.55
C ALA A 985 14.77 -0.57 2.31
N LYS A 986 14.23 -0.96 3.47
CA LYS A 986 14.86 -1.73 4.57
C LYS A 986 15.16 -3.23 4.33
N ASP A 987 14.85 -3.82 3.17
CA ASP A 987 15.01 -5.27 2.94
C ASP A 987 16.02 -5.61 1.83
N ARG A 988 17.32 -5.65 2.20
CA ARG A 988 18.46 -5.87 1.28
C ARG A 988 18.54 -7.29 0.67
N ASN A 989 17.84 -8.30 1.17
CA ASN A 989 17.96 -9.68 0.64
C ASN A 989 17.13 -9.96 -0.63
N SER A 990 16.04 -9.20 -0.84
CA SER A 990 15.26 -9.28 -2.09
C SER A 990 15.94 -8.53 -3.26
N PHE A 991 16.93 -7.71 -2.93
CA PHE A 991 17.55 -6.72 -3.82
C PHE A 991 18.59 -7.36 -4.76
N ASP A 992 19.45 -8.24 -4.26
CA ASP A 992 20.53 -8.85 -5.07
C ASP A 992 20.02 -9.79 -6.17
N ASP A 993 18.88 -10.45 -5.93
CA ASP A 993 18.23 -11.32 -6.92
C ASP A 993 17.42 -10.50 -7.95
N LEU A 994 16.82 -9.39 -7.52
CA LEU A 994 16.16 -8.43 -8.41
C LEU A 994 17.18 -7.71 -9.31
N GLN A 995 18.32 -7.30 -8.75
CA GLN A 995 19.41 -6.67 -9.48
C GLN A 995 20.03 -7.63 -10.49
N ARG A 996 20.34 -8.87 -10.09
CA ARG A 996 20.83 -9.91 -11.02
C ARG A 996 19.82 -10.26 -12.12
N GLY A 997 18.52 -10.27 -11.79
CA GLY A 997 17.44 -10.47 -12.77
C GLY A 997 17.33 -9.33 -13.78
N ILE A 998 17.46 -8.08 -13.32
CA ILE A 998 17.44 -6.88 -14.17
C ILE A 998 18.70 -6.81 -15.03
N GLU A 999 19.89 -7.04 -14.48
CA GLU A 999 21.16 -7.07 -15.22
C GLU A 999 21.20 -8.21 -16.25
N GLY A 1000 20.67 -9.39 -15.90
CA GLY A 1000 20.50 -10.51 -16.83
C GLY A 1000 19.55 -10.19 -18.00
N THR A 1001 18.48 -9.43 -17.73
CA THR A 1001 17.53 -8.97 -18.74
C THR A 1001 18.15 -7.90 -19.64
N VAL A 1002 18.90 -6.94 -19.07
CA VAL A 1002 19.68 -5.94 -19.83
C VAL A 1002 20.67 -6.64 -20.75
N HIS A 1003 21.39 -7.64 -20.26
CA HIS A 1003 22.38 -8.39 -21.05
C HIS A 1003 21.75 -9.26 -22.15
N GLN A 1004 20.52 -9.75 -21.96
CA GLN A 1004 19.74 -10.42 -23.01
C GLN A 1004 19.26 -9.45 -24.09
N LEU A 1005 18.81 -8.25 -23.69
CA LEU A 1005 18.36 -7.22 -24.62
C LEU A 1005 19.53 -6.66 -25.44
N GLU A 1006 20.72 -6.50 -24.85
CA GLU A 1006 21.95 -6.13 -25.55
C GLU A 1006 22.36 -7.19 -26.57
N ARG A 1007 22.32 -8.48 -26.20
CA ARG A 1007 22.57 -9.59 -27.14
C ARG A 1007 21.57 -9.63 -28.28
N MET A 1008 20.27 -9.45 -28.02
CA MET A 1008 19.26 -9.37 -29.07
C MET A 1008 19.53 -8.18 -30.00
N ALA A 1009 19.86 -7.00 -29.47
CA ALA A 1009 20.20 -5.84 -30.29
C ALA A 1009 21.42 -6.07 -31.20
N ASP A 1010 22.43 -6.82 -30.74
CA ASP A 1010 23.59 -7.21 -31.54
C ASP A 1010 23.24 -8.26 -32.62
N GLU A 1011 22.35 -9.21 -32.30
CA GLU A 1011 21.94 -10.30 -33.20
C GLU A 1011 21.03 -9.80 -34.36
N TYR A 1012 20.26 -8.73 -34.14
CA TYR A 1012 19.41 -8.10 -35.17
C TYR A 1012 20.13 -7.05 -36.03
N ARG A 1013 21.39 -6.69 -35.71
CA ARG A 1013 22.20 -5.70 -36.44
C ARG A 1013 22.37 -6.01 -37.95
N PRO A 1014 22.53 -7.28 -38.40
CA PRO A 1014 22.61 -7.61 -39.83
C PRO A 1014 21.28 -7.47 -40.57
N ALA A 1015 20.15 -7.76 -39.89
CA ALA A 1015 18.81 -7.64 -40.47
C ALA A 1015 18.39 -6.17 -40.64
N ALA A 1016 18.79 -5.30 -39.71
CA ALA A 1016 18.63 -3.85 -39.81
C ALA A 1016 19.40 -3.27 -41.02
N ALA A 1017 20.62 -3.76 -41.30
CA ALA A 1017 21.39 -3.33 -42.47
C ALA A 1017 20.76 -3.74 -43.82
N LEU A 1018 20.10 -4.91 -43.88
CA LEU A 1018 19.36 -5.36 -45.07
C LEU A 1018 18.07 -4.53 -45.27
N TYR A 1019 17.39 -4.19 -44.17
CA TYR A 1019 16.22 -3.33 -44.18
C TYR A 1019 16.57 -1.88 -44.57
N GLU A 1020 17.68 -1.32 -44.08
CA GLU A 1020 18.18 0.00 -44.50
C GLU A 1020 18.50 0.03 -46.00
N ARG A 1021 19.08 -1.04 -46.56
CA ARG A 1021 19.34 -1.14 -48.00
C ARG A 1021 18.04 -1.14 -48.81
N ASN A 1022 17.02 -1.86 -48.37
CA ASN A 1022 15.71 -1.88 -49.02
C ASN A 1022 14.94 -0.56 -48.84
N LEU A 1023 15.07 0.08 -47.67
CA LEU A 1023 14.51 1.39 -47.40
C LEU A 1023 15.17 2.47 -48.28
N ARG A 1024 16.49 2.39 -48.49
CA ARG A 1024 17.25 3.27 -49.38
C ARG A 1024 16.82 3.12 -50.84
N LEU A 1025 16.56 1.89 -51.29
CA LEU A 1025 16.02 1.63 -52.63
C LEU A 1025 14.57 2.15 -52.78
N GLN A 1026 13.73 2.01 -51.76
CA GLN A 1026 12.39 2.60 -51.76
C GLN A 1026 12.43 4.14 -51.70
N GLN A 1027 13.37 4.70 -50.94
CA GLN A 1027 13.59 6.15 -50.80
C GLN A 1027 14.08 6.75 -52.12
N GLU A 1028 15.00 6.10 -52.82
CA GLU A 1028 15.43 6.49 -54.17
C GLU A 1028 14.28 6.42 -55.20
N SER A 1029 13.38 5.43 -55.08
CA SER A 1029 12.19 5.34 -55.94
C SER A 1029 11.18 6.46 -55.66
N PHE A 1030 11.00 6.81 -54.39
CA PHE A 1030 10.11 7.88 -53.94
C PHE A 1030 10.65 9.27 -54.30
N GLU A 1031 11.97 9.47 -54.18
CA GLU A 1031 12.66 10.70 -54.59
C GLU A 1031 12.56 10.93 -56.10
N ARG A 1032 12.68 9.87 -56.92
CA ARG A 1032 12.45 9.96 -58.38
C ARG A 1032 11.00 10.30 -58.72
N ALA A 1033 10.04 9.73 -58.00
CA ALA A 1033 8.62 10.04 -58.19
C ALA A 1033 8.30 11.51 -57.85
N ILE A 1034 8.81 12.01 -56.72
CA ILE A 1034 8.65 13.42 -56.31
C ILE A 1034 9.32 14.37 -57.31
N LEU A 1035 10.52 14.03 -57.81
CA LEU A 1035 11.19 14.81 -58.85
C LEU A 1035 10.38 14.87 -60.15
N GLY A 1036 9.76 13.75 -60.54
CA GLY A 1036 8.82 13.70 -61.68
C GLY A 1036 7.63 14.64 -61.47
N THR A 1037 6.98 14.57 -60.31
CA THR A 1037 5.82 15.41 -59.97
C THR A 1037 6.20 16.89 -59.91
N LEU A 1038 7.28 17.26 -59.23
CA LEU A 1038 7.74 18.66 -59.14
C LEU A 1038 8.13 19.26 -60.49
N THR A 1039 8.75 18.47 -61.37
CA THR A 1039 9.11 18.94 -62.72
C THR A 1039 7.85 19.20 -63.55
N THR A 1040 6.83 18.36 -63.39
CA THR A 1040 5.52 18.50 -64.06
C THR A 1040 4.73 19.70 -63.52
N THR A 1041 4.74 19.91 -62.20
CA THR A 1041 4.09 21.07 -61.54
C THR A 1041 4.79 22.40 -61.88
N LEU A 1042 6.12 22.39 -62.04
CA LEU A 1042 6.87 23.59 -62.45
C LEU A 1042 6.58 23.96 -63.91
N ALA A 1043 6.41 22.97 -64.79
CA ALA A 1043 5.97 23.18 -66.17
C ALA A 1043 4.53 23.73 -66.24
N ALA A 1044 3.61 23.20 -65.41
CA ALA A 1044 2.25 23.71 -65.28
C ALA A 1044 2.21 25.15 -64.74
N ARG A 1045 3.08 25.49 -63.77
CA ARG A 1045 3.24 26.86 -63.25
C ARG A 1045 3.75 27.83 -64.32
N GLN A 1046 4.73 27.44 -65.14
CA GLN A 1046 5.22 28.28 -66.24
C GLN A 1046 4.16 28.49 -67.33
N ALA A 1047 3.34 27.48 -67.62
CA ALA A 1047 2.19 27.63 -68.51
C ALA A 1047 1.15 28.61 -67.94
N LEU A 1048 0.81 28.48 -66.65
CA LEU A 1048 -0.16 29.34 -65.97
C LEU A 1048 0.25 30.83 -65.98
N TYR A 1049 1.52 31.13 -65.71
CA TYR A 1049 2.07 32.50 -65.76
C TYR A 1049 2.04 33.08 -67.18
N LYS A 1050 2.30 32.26 -68.21
CA LYS A 1050 2.22 32.68 -69.62
C LYS A 1050 0.77 32.98 -70.06
N SER A 1051 -0.22 32.30 -69.48
CA SER A 1051 -1.65 32.58 -69.68
C SER A 1051 -2.16 33.77 -68.87
N MET A 1052 -1.66 34.00 -67.65
CA MET A 1052 -2.01 35.17 -66.82
C MET A 1052 -1.54 36.49 -67.47
N GLY A 1053 -0.31 36.53 -68.00
CA GLY A 1053 0.18 37.72 -68.74
C GLY A 1053 -0.60 38.02 -70.04
N LYS A 1054 -1.35 37.05 -70.57
CA LYS A 1054 -2.28 37.26 -71.70
C LYS A 1054 -3.69 37.66 -71.26
N LEU A 1055 -4.10 37.32 -70.03
CA LEU A 1055 -5.37 37.75 -69.44
C LEU A 1055 -5.32 39.20 -68.97
N ASP A 1056 -4.19 39.67 -68.41
CA ASP A 1056 -4.03 41.08 -67.99
C ASP A 1056 -4.19 42.06 -69.16
N HIS A 1057 -3.81 41.66 -70.37
CA HIS A 1057 -4.06 42.42 -71.61
C HIS A 1057 -5.52 42.41 -72.08
N LEU A 1058 -6.34 41.45 -71.64
CA LEU A 1058 -7.75 41.31 -72.01
C LEU A 1058 -8.68 42.06 -71.04
N THR A 1059 -8.34 42.09 -69.75
CA THR A 1059 -9.14 42.75 -68.69
C THR A 1059 -9.09 44.28 -68.77
N ALA A 1060 -8.04 44.85 -69.37
CA ALA A 1060 -7.95 46.29 -69.64
C ALA A 1060 -9.01 46.84 -70.62
N SER A 1061 -9.74 45.97 -71.34
CA SER A 1061 -10.78 46.36 -72.31
C SER A 1061 -12.22 46.07 -71.86
N ILE A 1062 -12.45 45.53 -70.65
CA ILE A 1062 -13.78 45.12 -70.16
C ILE A 1062 -14.14 45.94 -68.90
N LYS A 1063 -14.98 46.98 -69.05
CA LYS A 1063 -15.45 47.83 -67.93
C LYS A 1063 -16.73 47.26 -67.27
N ASP A 1064 -16.69 46.02 -66.79
CA ASP A 1064 -17.77 45.43 -65.97
C ASP A 1064 -17.26 45.12 -64.56
N LYS A 1065 -17.79 45.85 -63.57
CA LYS A 1065 -17.37 45.79 -62.16
C LYS A 1065 -17.57 44.41 -61.52
N LYS A 1066 -18.45 43.55 -62.05
CA LYS A 1066 -18.63 42.18 -61.52
C LYS A 1066 -17.56 41.21 -61.98
N ILE A 1067 -17.04 41.39 -63.21
CA ILE A 1067 -15.93 40.58 -63.75
C ILE A 1067 -14.61 41.00 -63.10
N GLU A 1068 -14.44 42.31 -62.85
CA GLU A 1068 -13.29 42.85 -62.11
C GLU A 1068 -13.24 42.32 -60.66
N ALA A 1069 -14.39 42.21 -59.99
CA ALA A 1069 -14.48 41.63 -58.64
C ALA A 1069 -14.15 40.13 -58.63
N ALA A 1070 -14.63 39.35 -59.60
CA ALA A 1070 -14.33 37.93 -59.72
C ALA A 1070 -12.84 37.67 -60.08
N TYR A 1071 -12.26 38.47 -60.97
CA TYR A 1071 -10.83 38.42 -61.28
C TYR A 1071 -9.97 38.80 -60.07
N THR A 1072 -10.35 39.84 -59.33
CA THR A 1072 -9.66 40.24 -58.10
C THR A 1072 -9.73 39.16 -57.02
N GLN A 1073 -10.85 38.44 -56.92
CA GLN A 1073 -11.01 37.31 -55.99
C GLN A 1073 -10.20 36.08 -56.42
N PHE A 1074 -10.11 35.81 -57.73
CA PHE A 1074 -9.24 34.79 -58.31
C PHE A 1074 -7.74 35.11 -58.08
N VAL A 1075 -7.31 36.36 -58.34
CA VAL A 1075 -5.93 36.82 -58.09
C VAL A 1075 -5.60 36.80 -56.59
N LYS A 1076 -6.55 37.13 -55.70
CA LYS A 1076 -6.38 36.96 -54.25
C LYS A 1076 -6.26 35.49 -53.83
N GLY A 1077 -7.01 34.59 -54.45
CA GLY A 1077 -6.89 33.14 -54.23
C GLY A 1077 -5.54 32.59 -54.68
N VAL A 1078 -5.03 33.03 -55.84
CA VAL A 1078 -3.70 32.67 -56.35
C VAL A 1078 -2.58 33.32 -55.52
N GLY A 1079 -2.77 34.56 -55.05
CA GLY A 1079 -1.85 35.25 -54.14
C GLY A 1079 -1.77 34.58 -52.77
N ALA A 1080 -2.90 34.11 -52.23
CA ALA A 1080 -2.95 33.30 -51.02
C ALA A 1080 -2.24 31.96 -51.22
N TYR A 1081 -2.45 31.30 -52.37
CA TYR A 1081 -1.74 30.08 -52.76
C TYR A 1081 -0.21 30.29 -52.86
N LEU A 1082 0.25 31.42 -53.41
CA LEU A 1082 1.68 31.74 -53.50
C LEU A 1082 2.31 32.11 -52.14
N SER A 1083 1.56 32.78 -51.26
CA SER A 1083 2.01 33.10 -49.89
C SER A 1083 2.11 31.88 -48.96
N TYR A 1084 1.31 30.84 -49.20
CA TYR A 1084 1.35 29.59 -48.43
C TYR A 1084 2.55 28.70 -48.78
N VAL A 1085 3.22 28.97 -49.91
CA VAL A 1085 4.43 28.25 -50.38
C VAL A 1085 5.72 29.00 -49.98
N ASP A 1086 5.62 30.19 -49.37
CA ASP A 1086 6.76 30.98 -48.87
C ASP A 1086 7.11 30.86 -47.36
N PRO A 1087 7.02 29.68 -46.66
CA PRO A 1087 7.67 29.52 -45.35
C PRO A 1087 9.18 29.20 -45.43
N LEU A 1088 9.78 29.16 -46.62
CA LEU A 1088 11.14 28.65 -46.84
C LEU A 1088 12.18 29.68 -47.30
N GLY A 1089 11.82 30.97 -47.40
CA GLY A 1089 12.78 32.06 -47.58
C GLY A 1089 13.60 31.99 -48.87
N VAL A 1090 13.00 31.54 -49.97
CA VAL A 1090 13.69 31.36 -51.27
C VAL A 1090 13.63 32.63 -52.15
N THR A 1091 12.90 33.65 -51.71
CA THR A 1091 12.63 34.89 -52.46
C THR A 1091 13.84 35.82 -52.66
N PRO A 1092 14.88 35.88 -51.80
CA PRO A 1092 16.05 36.72 -52.09
C PRO A 1092 17.04 36.09 -53.10
N ALA A 1093 17.13 34.75 -53.17
CA ALA A 1093 18.13 34.06 -54.01
C ALA A 1093 17.66 33.79 -55.45
N LEU A 1094 16.35 33.73 -55.70
CA LEU A 1094 15.81 33.62 -57.05
C LEU A 1094 15.61 34.98 -57.73
N HIS A 1095 15.42 36.06 -56.95
CA HIS A 1095 15.36 37.42 -57.50
C HIS A 1095 16.68 37.87 -58.14
N SER A 1096 17.84 37.41 -57.63
CA SER A 1096 19.15 37.72 -58.24
C SER A 1096 19.48 36.90 -59.48
N ILE A 1097 18.75 35.80 -59.74
CA ILE A 1097 18.95 34.93 -60.92
C ILE A 1097 17.97 35.32 -62.05
N ALA A 1098 16.82 35.90 -61.73
CA ALA A 1098 15.77 36.23 -62.70
C ALA A 1098 15.97 37.55 -63.48
N PHE A 1099 16.96 38.37 -63.13
CA PHE A 1099 17.23 39.68 -63.77
C PHE A 1099 18.57 39.78 -64.53
N SER A 1100 19.20 38.64 -64.85
CA SER A 1100 20.32 38.58 -65.79
C SER A 1100 19.77 38.29 -67.18
N GLU A 1101 19.93 39.23 -68.12
CA GLU A 1101 19.39 39.12 -69.49
C GLU A 1101 20.08 38.06 -70.38
N ASP A 1102 21.03 37.26 -69.88
CA ASP A 1102 21.84 36.34 -70.69
C ASP A 1102 21.91 34.88 -70.17
N LEU A 1103 20.81 34.31 -69.65
CA LEU A 1103 20.79 32.92 -69.17
C LEU A 1103 19.71 32.06 -69.85
N THR A 1104 20.14 31.08 -70.64
CA THR A 1104 19.27 30.14 -71.37
C THR A 1104 18.64 29.06 -70.46
N PRO A 1105 17.44 28.54 -70.80
CA PRO A 1105 16.59 27.74 -69.89
C PRO A 1105 17.22 26.46 -69.33
N GLY A 1106 18.24 25.90 -69.99
CA GLY A 1106 18.88 24.64 -69.59
C GLY A 1106 19.74 24.74 -68.33
N LYS A 1107 20.37 25.89 -68.04
CA LYS A 1107 21.32 26.00 -66.92
C LYS A 1107 20.70 26.36 -65.57
N ILE A 1108 19.52 27.00 -65.56
CA ILE A 1108 18.79 27.35 -64.32
C ILE A 1108 18.21 26.10 -63.66
N GLY A 1109 17.80 25.12 -64.45
CA GLY A 1109 17.18 23.87 -63.96
C GLY A 1109 18.13 23.03 -63.11
N ASP A 1110 19.40 22.93 -63.50
CA ASP A 1110 20.33 22.00 -62.86
C ASP A 1110 20.94 22.58 -61.57
N THR A 1111 21.26 23.88 -61.53
CA THR A 1111 21.78 24.54 -60.33
C THR A 1111 20.71 24.74 -59.25
N ALA A 1112 19.47 25.05 -59.64
CA ALA A 1112 18.34 25.12 -58.71
C ALA A 1112 17.91 23.73 -58.22
N LYS A 1113 17.96 22.69 -59.07
CA LYS A 1113 17.74 21.30 -58.67
C LYS A 1113 18.76 20.86 -57.62
N GLU A 1114 20.06 21.08 -57.84
CA GLU A 1114 21.07 20.68 -56.84
C GLU A 1114 20.93 21.43 -55.52
N TRP A 1115 20.64 22.73 -55.54
CA TRP A 1115 20.49 23.53 -54.33
C TRP A 1115 19.25 23.16 -53.53
N VAL A 1116 18.11 22.96 -54.20
CA VAL A 1116 16.86 22.52 -53.54
C VAL A 1116 17.05 21.11 -53.01
N ILE A 1117 17.54 20.16 -53.80
CA ILE A 1117 17.73 18.76 -53.35
C ILE A 1117 18.68 18.67 -52.14
N LYS A 1118 19.85 19.34 -52.17
CA LYS A 1118 20.82 19.31 -51.05
C LYS A 1118 20.29 19.97 -49.77
N ARG A 1119 19.38 20.95 -49.87
CA ARG A 1119 18.84 21.66 -48.69
C ARG A 1119 17.52 21.08 -48.18
N TRP A 1120 16.68 20.52 -49.06
CA TRP A 1120 15.43 19.82 -48.71
C TRP A 1120 15.69 18.45 -48.08
N ALA A 1121 16.60 17.64 -48.65
CA ALA A 1121 16.92 16.31 -48.15
C ALA A 1121 17.58 16.35 -46.75
N LYS A 1122 18.31 17.43 -46.44
CA LYS A 1122 19.10 17.53 -45.19
C LYS A 1122 18.34 18.15 -44.00
N LYS A 1123 17.22 18.85 -44.22
CA LYS A 1123 16.48 19.56 -43.15
C LYS A 1123 15.09 19.01 -42.80
N LEU A 1124 14.42 18.28 -43.70
CA LEU A 1124 13.01 17.87 -43.50
C LEU A 1124 12.78 16.35 -43.49
N ILE A 1125 13.77 15.54 -43.83
CA ILE A 1125 13.63 14.08 -44.00
C ILE A 1125 14.58 13.24 -43.12
N PRO A 1126 14.68 13.45 -41.79
CA PRO A 1126 15.20 12.38 -40.91
C PRO A 1126 14.12 11.59 -40.17
N ASN A 1127 12.88 12.08 -40.02
CA ASN A 1127 11.86 11.42 -39.19
C ASN A 1127 10.47 11.30 -39.84
N ALA A 1128 9.70 10.29 -39.39
CA ALA A 1128 8.37 9.95 -39.92
C ALA A 1128 7.37 11.11 -39.87
N TYR A 1129 7.56 12.03 -38.92
CA TYR A 1129 6.75 13.23 -38.73
C TYR A 1129 6.90 14.25 -39.87
N GLY A 1130 8.10 14.39 -40.44
CA GLY A 1130 8.35 15.21 -41.63
C GLY A 1130 7.66 14.66 -42.88
N LYS A 1131 7.65 13.32 -43.05
CA LYS A 1131 6.99 12.63 -44.17
C LYS A 1131 5.46 12.77 -44.12
N TYR A 1132 4.86 12.70 -42.93
CA TYR A 1132 3.42 12.91 -42.73
C TYR A 1132 3.00 14.36 -42.99
N LYS A 1133 3.80 15.36 -42.58
CA LYS A 1133 3.55 16.77 -42.89
C LYS A 1133 3.54 17.02 -44.40
N VAL A 1134 4.49 16.46 -45.14
CA VAL A 1134 4.56 16.59 -46.61
C VAL A 1134 3.37 15.92 -47.30
N ALA A 1135 2.97 14.71 -46.89
CA ALA A 1135 1.78 14.04 -47.43
C ALA A 1135 0.49 14.84 -47.15
N SER A 1136 0.32 15.36 -45.92
CA SER A 1136 -0.85 16.20 -45.59
C SER A 1136 -0.87 17.52 -46.36
N MET A 1137 0.31 18.09 -46.65
CA MET A 1137 0.46 19.32 -47.40
C MET A 1137 0.14 19.10 -48.89
N LEU A 1138 0.56 17.96 -49.47
CA LEU A 1138 0.23 17.57 -50.84
C LEU A 1138 -1.27 17.26 -51.02
N ILE A 1139 -1.90 16.60 -50.04
CA ILE A 1139 -3.36 16.36 -50.04
C ILE A 1139 -4.12 17.69 -49.95
N LYS A 1140 -3.73 18.59 -49.04
CA LYS A 1140 -4.32 19.93 -48.95
C LYS A 1140 -4.09 20.77 -50.21
N MET A 1141 -2.94 20.64 -50.88
CA MET A 1141 -2.69 21.26 -52.18
C MET A 1141 -3.60 20.70 -53.28
N GLY A 1142 -3.86 19.38 -53.28
CA GLY A 1142 -4.81 18.73 -54.17
C GLY A 1142 -6.25 19.23 -53.96
N ASP A 1143 -6.70 19.34 -52.71
CA ASP A 1143 -8.03 19.85 -52.36
C ASP A 1143 -8.21 21.33 -52.75
N MET A 1144 -7.16 22.16 -52.58
CA MET A 1144 -7.18 23.56 -52.97
C MET A 1144 -7.20 23.75 -54.50
N LEU A 1145 -6.46 22.92 -55.26
CA LEU A 1145 -6.48 22.91 -56.73
C LEU A 1145 -7.84 22.43 -57.26
N TYR A 1146 -8.45 21.45 -56.58
CA TYR A 1146 -9.80 20.97 -56.90
C TYR A 1146 -10.87 22.04 -56.64
N GLN A 1147 -10.72 22.85 -55.57
CA GLN A 1147 -11.65 23.97 -55.35
C GLN A 1147 -11.46 25.12 -56.33
N ALA A 1148 -10.23 25.47 -56.70
CA ALA A 1148 -9.99 26.43 -57.78
C ALA A 1148 -10.57 25.95 -59.14
N TYR A 1149 -10.60 24.65 -59.39
CA TYR A 1149 -11.27 24.04 -60.56
C TYR A 1149 -12.80 24.13 -60.48
N LYS A 1150 -13.41 23.93 -59.30
CA LYS A 1150 -14.86 24.11 -59.09
C LYS A 1150 -15.31 25.56 -59.28
N ASP A 1151 -14.55 26.51 -58.74
CA ASP A 1151 -14.83 27.94 -58.88
C ASP A 1151 -14.71 28.41 -60.35
N ARG A 1152 -13.83 27.79 -61.14
CA ARG A 1152 -13.74 28.01 -62.59
C ARG A 1152 -14.99 27.56 -63.36
N LYS A 1153 -15.62 26.42 -63.01
CA LYS A 1153 -16.88 25.99 -63.66
C LYS A 1153 -18.04 26.95 -63.38
N ILE A 1154 -18.01 27.64 -62.24
CA ILE A 1154 -18.97 28.70 -61.90
C ILE A 1154 -18.74 29.94 -62.79
N ILE A 1155 -17.48 30.32 -63.03
CA ILE A 1155 -17.12 31.43 -63.94
C ILE A 1155 -17.47 31.09 -65.41
N GLU A 1156 -17.25 29.85 -65.87
CA GLU A 1156 -17.65 29.37 -67.20
C GLU A 1156 -19.17 29.38 -67.39
N GLY A 1157 -19.94 29.04 -66.35
CA GLY A 1157 -21.40 29.12 -66.33
C GLY A 1157 -21.94 30.56 -66.38
N LEU A 1158 -21.27 31.49 -65.71
CA LEU A 1158 -21.62 32.92 -65.72
C LEU A 1158 -21.31 33.57 -67.09
N TYR A 1159 -20.17 33.23 -67.71
CA TYR A 1159 -19.83 33.70 -69.06
C TYR A 1159 -20.75 33.12 -70.15
N LYS A 1160 -21.19 31.86 -70.04
CA LYS A 1160 -22.19 31.26 -70.94
C LYS A 1160 -23.56 31.94 -70.85
N LYS A 1161 -23.97 32.40 -69.66
CA LYS A 1161 -25.21 33.17 -69.47
C LYS A 1161 -25.13 34.60 -70.05
N GLN A 1162 -23.95 35.23 -70.02
CA GLN A 1162 -23.75 36.59 -70.53
C GLN A 1162 -23.53 36.61 -72.06
N ALA A 1163 -22.94 35.55 -72.63
CA ALA A 1163 -22.82 35.36 -74.08
C ALA A 1163 -24.18 35.09 -74.78
N ALA A 1164 -25.17 34.58 -74.05
CA ALA A 1164 -26.53 34.36 -74.56
C ALA A 1164 -27.38 35.66 -74.66
N GLN A 1165 -26.85 36.81 -74.22
CA GLN A 1165 -27.53 38.12 -74.21
C GLN A 1165 -26.89 39.16 -75.16
N LEU A 1166 -26.02 38.75 -76.09
CA LEU A 1166 -25.29 39.65 -77.00
C LEU A 1166 -25.58 39.30 -78.47
N GLU A 1167 -26.22 40.22 -79.20
CA GLU A 1167 -26.92 40.02 -80.48
C GLU A 1167 -26.09 40.10 -81.80
N ASP A 1168 -24.76 40.05 -81.78
CA ASP A 1168 -23.97 40.22 -83.02
C ASP A 1168 -23.09 39.01 -83.36
N VAL A 1169 -23.57 38.23 -84.34
CA VAL A 1169 -23.13 36.87 -84.71
C VAL A 1169 -22.32 36.95 -86.01
N GLY A 1170 -21.00 36.77 -85.92
CA GLY A 1170 -20.20 36.56 -87.13
C GLY A 1170 -18.69 36.47 -86.92
N ALA A 1171 -18.10 37.36 -86.12
CA ALA A 1171 -16.64 37.42 -85.94
C ALA A 1171 -16.15 37.00 -84.53
N LYS A 1172 -17.07 36.81 -83.58
CA LYS A 1172 -16.75 36.46 -82.18
C LYS A 1172 -16.89 34.98 -81.85
N SER A 1173 -17.63 34.20 -82.65
CA SER A 1173 -17.76 32.74 -82.47
C SER A 1173 -16.45 32.00 -82.81
N LEU A 1174 -15.66 32.49 -83.76
CA LEU A 1174 -14.37 31.88 -84.15
C LEU A 1174 -13.25 32.13 -83.13
N LEU A 1175 -13.25 33.29 -82.46
CA LEU A 1175 -12.29 33.60 -81.39
C LEU A 1175 -12.63 32.82 -80.11
N TYR A 1176 -13.93 32.68 -79.82
CA TYR A 1176 -14.47 31.89 -78.71
C TYR A 1176 -14.21 30.39 -78.91
N ASP A 1177 -14.48 29.83 -80.10
CA ASP A 1177 -14.20 28.42 -80.40
C ASP A 1177 -12.70 28.12 -80.41
N ALA A 1178 -11.86 29.05 -80.90
CA ALA A 1178 -10.41 28.88 -80.88
C ALA A 1178 -9.83 28.96 -79.46
N MET A 1179 -10.34 29.86 -78.59
CA MET A 1179 -9.93 29.93 -77.19
C MET A 1179 -10.44 28.74 -76.37
N VAL A 1180 -11.70 28.32 -76.55
CA VAL A 1180 -12.28 27.17 -75.85
C VAL A 1180 -11.63 25.86 -76.29
N LYS A 1181 -11.35 25.65 -77.58
CA LYS A 1181 -10.62 24.45 -78.04
C LYS A 1181 -9.17 24.43 -77.57
N LYS A 1182 -8.51 25.58 -77.47
CA LYS A 1182 -7.13 25.67 -76.97
C LYS A 1182 -7.05 25.48 -75.45
N LEU A 1183 -8.02 26.02 -74.71
CA LEU A 1183 -8.18 25.73 -73.27
C LEU A 1183 -8.61 24.28 -73.01
N GLN A 1184 -9.45 23.67 -73.84
CA GLN A 1184 -9.81 22.25 -73.72
C GLN A 1184 -8.62 21.34 -74.00
N ALA A 1185 -7.76 21.66 -74.96
CA ALA A 1185 -6.54 20.90 -75.25
C ALA A 1185 -5.49 21.00 -74.13
N GLU A 1186 -5.30 22.19 -73.55
CA GLU A 1186 -4.40 22.38 -72.40
C GLU A 1186 -4.98 21.79 -71.09
N VAL A 1187 -6.32 21.71 -70.96
CA VAL A 1187 -7.00 21.04 -69.84
C VAL A 1187 -6.95 19.52 -69.96
N TYR A 1188 -7.07 18.95 -71.16
CA TYR A 1188 -6.91 17.49 -71.37
C TYR A 1188 -5.49 17.04 -71.00
N SER A 1189 -4.48 17.87 -71.30
CA SER A 1189 -3.09 17.66 -70.89
C SER A 1189 -2.90 17.75 -69.36
N ALA A 1190 -3.70 18.55 -68.67
CA ALA A 1190 -3.66 18.68 -67.20
C ALA A 1190 -4.47 17.58 -66.50
N GLU A 1191 -5.60 17.14 -67.07
CA GLU A 1191 -6.36 15.97 -66.61
C GLU A 1191 -5.51 14.70 -66.77
N GLU A 1192 -4.82 14.51 -67.89
CA GLU A 1192 -3.90 13.37 -68.09
C GLU A 1192 -2.69 13.42 -67.14
N ALA A 1193 -2.25 14.63 -66.73
CA ALA A 1193 -1.19 14.80 -65.73
C ALA A 1193 -1.69 14.54 -64.29
N VAL A 1194 -2.95 14.85 -63.98
CA VAL A 1194 -3.57 14.62 -62.66
C VAL A 1194 -4.03 13.16 -62.50
N GLU A 1195 -4.55 12.52 -63.56
CA GLU A 1195 -4.80 11.06 -63.58
C GLU A 1195 -3.50 10.26 -63.43
N LYS A 1196 -2.38 10.74 -63.99
CA LYS A 1196 -1.05 10.16 -63.76
C LYS A 1196 -0.43 10.51 -62.39
N MET A 1197 -0.97 11.50 -61.66
CA MET A 1197 -0.53 11.81 -60.28
C MET A 1197 -1.15 10.88 -59.23
N TYR A 1198 -2.26 10.21 -59.53
CA TYR A 1198 -2.82 9.16 -58.68
C TYR A 1198 -2.38 7.79 -59.23
N PRO A 1199 -1.45 7.08 -58.58
CA PRO A 1199 -1.20 5.70 -58.95
C PRO A 1199 -2.41 4.82 -58.58
N THR A 1200 -3.35 4.65 -59.50
CA THR A 1200 -4.21 3.47 -59.56
C THR A 1200 -3.34 2.29 -60.01
N HIS A 1201 -2.62 1.66 -59.08
CA HIS A 1201 -2.17 0.26 -59.07
C HIS A 1201 -1.24 0.03 -57.86
N TRP A 1202 -1.82 -0.37 -56.74
CA TRP A 1202 -1.13 -1.18 -55.73
C TRP A 1202 -1.84 -2.53 -55.69
N THR A 1203 -1.61 -3.35 -56.71
CA THR A 1203 -1.89 -4.79 -56.67
C THR A 1203 -0.56 -5.52 -56.62
N PRO A 1204 -0.23 -6.24 -55.53
CA PRO A 1204 0.89 -7.17 -55.53
C PRO A 1204 0.46 -8.45 -56.27
N SER A 1205 0.91 -8.63 -57.52
CA SER A 1205 0.69 -9.86 -58.29
C SER A 1205 1.81 -10.89 -58.03
N THR A 1206 1.56 -11.81 -57.07
CA THR A 1206 1.96 -13.25 -56.96
C THR A 1206 3.45 -13.72 -56.97
N PRO A 1207 3.80 -14.91 -56.40
CA PRO A 1207 3.29 -15.61 -55.20
C PRO A 1207 4.39 -16.26 -54.32
N TRP A 1208 4.24 -16.32 -52.98
CA TRP A 1208 4.88 -17.32 -52.09
C TRP A 1208 3.90 -17.71 -50.95
N PRO A 1209 4.05 -18.91 -50.33
CA PRO A 1209 2.97 -19.90 -50.20
C PRO A 1209 2.04 -19.78 -48.98
N THR A 1210 0.76 -20.07 -49.25
CA THR A 1210 -0.30 -20.71 -48.43
C THR A 1210 -0.37 -20.54 -46.89
N ARG A 1211 -1.46 -19.83 -46.48
CA ARG A 1211 -2.49 -20.18 -45.46
C ARG A 1211 -2.12 -20.13 -43.95
N PRO A 1212 -3.10 -20.03 -43.01
CA PRO A 1212 -4.03 -18.92 -42.77
C PRO A 1212 -4.22 -18.59 -41.25
N SER A 1213 -4.31 -17.33 -40.83
CA SER A 1213 -4.83 -16.98 -39.48
C SER A 1213 -5.10 -15.47 -39.41
N ARG A 1214 -6.34 -15.04 -39.09
CA ARG A 1214 -6.95 -14.92 -37.76
C ARG A 1214 -6.43 -13.69 -37.02
#